data_AF-E9B3I4-F1
#
_entry.id   AF-E9B3I4-F1
#
_cell.length_a   1.000
_cell.length_b   1.000
_cell.length_c   1.000
_cell.angle_alpha   90.00
_cell.angle_beta   90.00
_cell.angle_gamma   90.00
#
_symmetry.space_group_name_H-M   'P 1'
#
loop_
_entity.id
_entity.type
_entity.pdbx_description
1 polymer ?
#
loop_
_entity_poly.entity_id
_entity_poly.type
_entity_poly.pdbx_seq_one_letter_code
_entity_poly.pdbx_strand_id
1 'polypeptide(L)'
;MSVALPYDVLFCTSEDPHHPVSELGGSNGEVKPGSPIPAGWQSARHGKTPQTLVIRFQGNVWLQQLRILSHEAKIATKVEVRVAKLSEGDDWDNPPSFRNVRFVKLGSVDFNSNEQSHFKSKERKTVHLKTEAYFLKLLFDRPFINAYNTGHQVGIYSLECSGYLIEPIAFHADRLPGVATPPRRRSLATQPTKPAAIKRQSSEAPPALVSLDGKRAKSVSNVDGGDDKSVPLASLTSPPKARLSYGGGATSHAAPNGIFRSVRILEFEDFFLRRSEELVSLKAQAVAVEDYHVAAECRDKLALLNNRAREIYELEQDKVQAIIDEHFDTAQKLKTRMNTLVEQLFEETSLPSPAVATPSARSGEWVPGVASHPRYNASLSSTPVSIAGTPGADEAVENVRSLVSDAIEANELEEQIINVDTLEPREKAVAHAILSCAGSEEVASVALANPGFDIQFLIAAVGSFTVACLFSRSFKLREAALIVLTEKMDMLPSPAQTVEDALLRFLDLNAYGLQDSIPNVVFAACTFVRMCLDDTSKCIGGVLSPLVALLPRLLTRCSDNLQRIRDEALTTLTLYVKTPSIPSSSILSAALMEPTDKERRNLPRNNARAQVARLSLFQLFVENGRLHVDNASFNSEQVLQKLLLPTVNHPNPEVRDLAVSILGKLVAGRQFAVRDKDLAKITHAGIRETIASKR
;
A
#
# COMPACT_ATOMS: atom_id res chain seq x y z
N MET A 1 -6.16 16.98 -18.36
CA MET A 1 -5.32 17.83 -17.48
C MET A 1 -6.00 17.89 -16.11
N SER A 2 -5.30 18.23 -15.02
CA SER A 2 -5.96 18.46 -13.72
C SER A 2 -6.60 19.84 -13.73
N VAL A 3 -7.86 19.94 -13.29
CA VAL A 3 -8.62 21.20 -13.19
C VAL A 3 -9.00 21.41 -11.72
N ALA A 4 -9.15 22.67 -11.28
CA ALA A 4 -9.70 22.96 -9.96
C ALA A 4 -11.13 22.42 -9.85
N LEU A 5 -11.47 21.82 -8.71
CA LEU A 5 -12.77 21.20 -8.44
C LEU A 5 -13.56 22.09 -7.47
N PRO A 6 -14.66 22.75 -7.91
CA PRO A 6 -15.51 23.53 -7.02
C PRO A 6 -16.17 22.64 -5.95
N TYR A 7 -16.35 23.19 -4.75
CA TYR A 7 -16.95 22.48 -3.62
C TYR A 7 -17.77 23.40 -2.72
N ASP A 8 -18.82 22.85 -2.13
CA ASP A 8 -19.59 23.45 -1.04
C ASP A 8 -19.03 22.97 0.31
N VAL A 9 -18.94 23.84 1.32
CA VAL A 9 -18.69 23.40 2.70
C VAL A 9 -20.03 23.12 3.39
N LEU A 10 -20.19 21.92 3.94
CA LEU A 10 -21.46 21.46 4.56
C LEU A 10 -21.43 21.45 6.09
N PHE A 11 -20.23 21.39 6.69
CA PHE A 11 -20.07 21.29 8.13
C PHE A 11 -18.68 21.77 8.57
N CYS A 12 -18.63 22.51 9.69
CA CYS A 12 -17.44 22.68 10.51
C CYS A 12 -17.74 22.26 11.97
N THR A 13 -16.75 21.80 12.73
CA THR A 13 -16.92 21.53 14.18
C THR A 13 -17.16 22.83 14.97
N SER A 14 -16.47 23.91 14.58
CA SER A 14 -16.62 25.24 15.15
C SER A 14 -16.01 26.28 14.22
N GLU A 15 -16.37 27.55 14.40
CA GLU A 15 -15.77 28.69 13.71
C GLU A 15 -15.62 29.90 14.65
N ASP A 16 -14.62 30.74 14.39
CA ASP A 16 -14.47 32.05 15.02
C ASP A 16 -15.38 33.06 14.29
N PRO A 17 -16.22 33.86 14.99
CA PRO A 17 -17.15 34.80 14.34
C PRO A 17 -16.49 35.84 13.42
N HIS A 18 -15.18 36.08 13.55
CA HIS A 18 -14.42 36.98 12.67
C HIS A 18 -13.76 36.26 11.48
N HIS A 19 -13.80 34.92 11.46
CA HIS A 19 -13.17 34.07 10.44
C HIS A 19 -14.06 32.84 10.13
N PRO A 20 -15.30 33.07 9.64
CA PRO A 20 -16.29 32.02 9.41
C PRO A 20 -15.91 31.14 8.22
N VAL A 21 -16.53 29.97 8.13
CA VAL A 21 -16.25 28.97 7.08
C VAL A 21 -16.60 29.45 5.66
N SER A 22 -17.42 30.49 5.53
CA SER A 22 -17.69 31.20 4.27
C SER A 22 -16.48 31.97 3.72
N GLU A 23 -15.46 32.25 4.53
CA GLU A 23 -14.22 32.91 4.11
C GLU A 23 -13.07 31.92 3.83
N LEU A 24 -13.36 30.62 3.72
CA LEU A 24 -12.39 29.62 3.26
C LEU A 24 -12.14 29.76 1.75
N GLY A 25 -10.91 30.11 1.37
CA GLY A 25 -10.54 30.25 -0.04
C GLY A 25 -10.51 28.93 -0.81
N GLY A 26 -10.95 28.95 -2.07
CA GLY A 26 -10.83 27.82 -3.01
C GLY A 26 -12.14 27.11 -3.37
N SER A 27 -13.23 27.35 -2.64
CA SER A 27 -14.56 26.74 -2.82
C SER A 27 -15.16 26.94 -4.21
N ASN A 28 -15.21 28.19 -4.69
CA ASN A 28 -15.98 28.58 -5.87
C ASN A 28 -15.25 28.40 -7.22
N GLY A 29 -14.06 27.81 -7.24
CA GLY A 29 -13.26 27.57 -8.47
C GLY A 29 -12.63 28.82 -9.11
N GLU A 30 -13.28 29.98 -9.03
CA GLU A 30 -12.79 31.27 -9.52
C GLU A 30 -12.60 32.29 -8.38
N VAL A 31 -11.41 32.88 -8.28
CA VAL A 31 -11.21 34.13 -7.54
C VAL A 31 -11.47 35.27 -8.52
N LYS A 32 -12.60 35.96 -8.37
CA LYS A 32 -12.90 37.14 -9.20
C LYS A 32 -11.86 38.24 -8.95
N PRO A 33 -11.22 38.81 -9.98
CA PRO A 33 -10.26 39.89 -9.79
C PRO A 33 -10.97 41.11 -9.19
N GLY A 34 -10.51 41.55 -8.02
CA GLY A 34 -11.12 42.65 -7.25
C GLY A 34 -11.95 42.21 -6.04
N SER A 35 -12.19 40.91 -5.83
CA SER A 35 -12.71 40.43 -4.54
C SER A 35 -11.66 40.58 -3.41
N PRO A 36 -12.06 40.83 -2.16
CA PRO A 36 -11.16 40.77 -1.01
C PRO A 36 -10.46 39.40 -0.94
N ILE A 37 -9.20 39.40 -0.50
CA ILE A 37 -8.49 38.15 -0.18
C ILE A 37 -9.23 37.50 0.99
N PRO A 38 -9.71 36.24 0.89
CA PRO A 38 -10.44 35.60 1.98
C PRO A 38 -9.56 35.49 3.23
N ALA A 39 -10.07 35.87 4.41
CA ALA A 39 -9.29 35.84 5.65
C ALA A 39 -9.03 34.41 6.17
N GLY A 40 -9.67 33.40 5.57
CA GLY A 40 -9.60 32.01 5.96
C GLY A 40 -10.62 31.65 7.03
N TRP A 41 -10.94 30.36 7.13
CA TRP A 41 -11.66 29.80 8.27
C TRP A 41 -10.71 29.64 9.46
N GLN A 42 -11.21 29.93 10.66
CA GLN A 42 -10.52 29.60 11.91
C GLN A 42 -11.50 28.96 12.88
N SER A 43 -11.07 27.96 13.64
CA SER A 43 -11.90 27.31 14.65
C SER A 43 -12.18 28.23 15.85
N ALA A 44 -13.23 27.95 16.61
CA ALA A 44 -13.47 28.68 17.86
C ALA A 44 -12.30 28.50 18.86
N ARG A 45 -12.08 29.52 19.71
CA ARG A 45 -11.08 29.50 20.79
C ARG A 45 -11.39 28.40 21.80
N HIS A 46 -10.38 27.61 22.15
CA HIS A 46 -10.45 26.42 23.00
C HIS A 46 -11.52 25.39 22.54
N GLY A 47 -11.83 25.37 21.24
CA GLY A 47 -12.78 24.45 20.65
C GLY A 47 -12.29 23.00 20.61
N LYS A 48 -13.22 22.05 20.67
CA LYS A 48 -12.94 20.60 20.76
C LYS A 48 -12.09 20.09 19.59
N THR A 49 -11.02 19.38 19.91
CA THR A 49 -10.20 18.63 18.95
C THR A 49 -10.76 17.21 18.74
N PRO A 50 -10.72 16.65 17.52
CA PRO A 50 -10.26 17.27 16.28
C PRO A 50 -11.31 18.21 15.66
N GLN A 51 -10.84 19.33 15.13
CA GLN A 51 -11.65 20.29 14.38
C GLN A 51 -11.93 19.72 12.99
N THR A 52 -13.20 19.47 12.66
CA THR A 52 -13.60 18.81 11.41
C THR A 52 -14.12 19.84 10.40
N LEU A 53 -13.77 19.66 9.13
CA LEU A 53 -14.48 20.23 7.97
C LEU A 53 -15.05 19.10 7.10
N VAL A 54 -16.25 19.28 6.56
CA VAL A 54 -16.82 18.41 5.52
C VAL A 54 -17.22 19.25 4.31
N ILE A 55 -16.74 18.86 3.13
CA ILE A 55 -17.07 19.49 1.85
C ILE A 55 -17.75 18.47 0.90
N ARG A 56 -18.50 18.99 -0.07
CA ARG A 56 -19.16 18.24 -1.14
C ARG A 56 -18.75 18.79 -2.51
N PHE A 57 -18.48 17.92 -3.47
CA PHE A 57 -18.27 18.26 -4.88
C PHE A 57 -19.59 18.21 -5.67
N GLN A 58 -19.64 18.84 -6.85
CA GLN A 58 -20.84 18.87 -7.72
C GLN A 58 -21.28 17.49 -8.27
N GLY A 59 -20.57 16.42 -7.91
CA GLY A 59 -20.88 15.04 -8.23
C GLY A 59 -19.70 14.13 -7.86
N ASN A 60 -19.67 12.89 -8.38
CA ASN A 60 -18.50 12.03 -8.21
C ASN A 60 -17.32 12.64 -9.00
N VAL A 61 -16.23 13.00 -8.30
CA VAL A 61 -14.98 13.52 -8.87
C VAL A 61 -13.84 12.50 -8.68
N TRP A 62 -12.91 12.47 -9.63
CA TRP A 62 -11.61 11.85 -9.43
C TRP A 62 -10.65 12.88 -8.80
N LEU A 63 -10.47 12.80 -7.49
CA LEU A 63 -9.67 13.74 -6.71
C LEU A 63 -8.18 13.38 -6.84
N GLN A 64 -7.41 14.25 -7.50
CA GLN A 64 -5.98 14.06 -7.80
C GLN A 64 -5.05 14.75 -6.79
N GLN A 65 -5.51 15.87 -6.23
CA GLN A 65 -4.72 16.66 -5.30
C GLN A 65 -5.61 17.44 -4.36
N LEU A 66 -5.19 17.48 -3.10
CA LEU A 66 -5.68 18.40 -2.08
C LEU A 66 -4.52 19.27 -1.62
N ARG A 67 -4.67 20.59 -1.67
CA ARG A 67 -3.70 21.54 -1.14
C ARG A 67 -4.35 22.36 -0.03
N ILE A 68 -3.65 22.45 1.09
CA ILE A 68 -4.12 23.10 2.32
C ILE A 68 -3.10 24.18 2.69
N LEU A 69 -3.55 25.43 2.81
CA LEU A 69 -2.73 26.54 3.28
C LEU A 69 -3.13 26.91 4.71
N SER A 70 -2.31 26.51 5.68
CA SER A 70 -2.54 26.78 7.10
C SER A 70 -2.11 28.19 7.48
N HIS A 71 -2.81 28.80 8.44
CA HIS A 71 -2.45 30.09 9.01
C HIS A 71 -1.23 29.95 9.94
N GLU A 72 -0.25 30.83 9.79
CA GLU A 72 1.08 30.78 10.37
C GLU A 72 1.12 30.60 11.90
N ALA A 73 0.20 31.19 12.66
CA ALA A 73 0.10 30.96 14.11
C ALA A 73 -0.80 29.76 14.48
N LYS A 74 -1.61 29.25 13.54
CA LYS A 74 -2.75 28.33 13.80
C LYS A 74 -2.65 27.02 13.03
N ILE A 75 -1.42 26.53 12.85
CA ILE A 75 -1.10 25.28 12.15
C ILE A 75 -1.49 24.09 13.06
N ALA A 76 -2.43 23.25 12.62
CA ALA A 76 -2.72 21.94 13.22
C ALA A 76 -1.47 21.04 13.20
N THR A 77 -1.25 20.16 14.19
CA THR A 77 -0.18 19.13 14.12
C THR A 77 -0.37 18.18 12.95
N LYS A 78 -1.62 17.78 12.71
CA LYS A 78 -2.00 16.67 11.82
C LYS A 78 -3.35 16.94 11.18
N VAL A 79 -3.54 16.45 9.95
CA VAL A 79 -4.87 16.34 9.33
C VAL A 79 -5.13 14.89 8.91
N GLU A 80 -6.24 14.32 9.36
CA GLU A 80 -6.76 13.07 8.83
C GLU A 80 -7.68 13.34 7.64
N VAL A 81 -7.50 12.58 6.57
CA VAL A 81 -8.26 12.73 5.32
C VAL A 81 -9.18 11.52 5.14
N ARG A 82 -10.48 11.77 5.03
CA ARG A 82 -11.48 10.76 4.67
C ARG A 82 -12.29 11.20 3.45
N VAL A 83 -12.74 10.26 2.64
CA VAL A 83 -13.66 10.51 1.51
C VAL A 83 -14.86 9.56 1.56
N ALA A 84 -15.91 9.91 0.83
CA ALA A 84 -16.93 8.99 0.42
C ALA A 84 -17.39 9.32 -1.01
N LYS A 85 -17.70 8.29 -1.80
CA LYS A 85 -18.27 8.41 -3.15
C LYS A 85 -19.71 7.90 -3.17
N LEU A 86 -20.47 8.23 -4.20
CA LEU A 86 -21.71 7.52 -4.51
C LEU A 86 -21.42 6.27 -5.34
N SER A 87 -22.27 5.26 -5.18
CA SER A 87 -22.21 3.95 -5.80
C SER A 87 -23.38 3.75 -6.78
N GLU A 88 -23.30 2.74 -7.63
CA GLU A 88 -24.35 2.43 -8.63
C GLU A 88 -25.71 2.04 -8.00
N GLY A 89 -25.73 1.69 -6.71
CA GLY A 89 -26.96 1.40 -5.95
C GLY A 89 -27.48 2.54 -5.06
N ASP A 90 -26.82 3.71 -5.05
CA ASP A 90 -27.35 4.91 -4.38
C ASP A 90 -28.42 5.60 -5.25
N ASP A 91 -29.35 6.34 -4.63
CA ASP A 91 -30.34 7.15 -5.37
C ASP A 91 -29.69 8.42 -5.92
N TRP A 92 -29.37 8.44 -7.22
CA TRP A 92 -28.73 9.57 -7.90
C TRP A 92 -29.65 10.80 -8.06
N ASP A 93 -30.98 10.63 -8.02
CA ASP A 93 -31.94 11.75 -8.03
C ASP A 93 -32.08 12.38 -6.63
N ASN A 94 -31.72 11.64 -5.57
CA ASN A 94 -31.77 12.09 -4.17
C ASN A 94 -30.58 11.54 -3.35
N PRO A 95 -29.34 12.02 -3.60
CA PRO A 95 -28.14 11.43 -3.01
C PRO A 95 -28.08 11.64 -1.49
N PRO A 96 -27.54 10.66 -0.74
CA PRO A 96 -27.58 10.65 0.72
C PRO A 96 -26.85 11.84 1.36
N SER A 97 -27.42 12.33 2.47
CA SER A 97 -26.81 13.37 3.31
C SER A 97 -25.47 12.91 3.88
N PHE A 98 -24.48 13.81 4.00
CA PHE A 98 -23.15 13.50 4.55
C PHE A 98 -23.20 12.87 5.96
N ARG A 99 -24.29 13.06 6.72
CA ARG A 99 -24.50 12.43 8.03
C ARG A 99 -24.77 10.92 7.96
N ASN A 100 -25.28 10.44 6.83
CA ASN A 100 -25.73 9.07 6.62
C ASN A 100 -24.73 8.23 5.80
N VAL A 101 -23.57 8.80 5.44
CA VAL A 101 -22.59 8.17 4.53
C VAL A 101 -21.33 7.70 5.29
N ARG A 102 -20.89 6.47 5.01
CA ARG A 102 -19.67 5.89 5.59
C ARG A 102 -18.41 6.49 4.95
N PHE A 103 -17.78 7.44 5.63
CA PHE A 103 -16.48 7.99 5.25
C PHE A 103 -15.33 6.97 5.41
N VAL A 104 -14.64 6.68 4.32
CA VAL A 104 -13.42 5.86 4.27
C VAL A 104 -12.20 6.72 4.59
N LYS A 105 -11.41 6.34 5.60
CA LYS A 105 -10.13 6.99 5.93
C LYS A 105 -9.09 6.64 4.88
N LEU A 106 -8.53 7.64 4.21
CA LEU A 106 -7.43 7.48 3.25
C LEU A 106 -6.06 7.47 3.94
N GLY A 107 -5.96 8.17 5.08
CA GLY A 107 -4.73 8.31 5.84
C GLY A 107 -4.72 9.61 6.63
N SER A 108 -3.55 9.99 7.12
CA SER A 108 -3.32 11.25 7.82
C SER A 108 -1.97 11.84 7.42
N VAL A 109 -1.88 13.16 7.40
CA VAL A 109 -0.67 13.90 6.99
C VAL A 109 -0.32 14.90 8.07
N ASP A 110 0.92 14.85 8.54
CA ASP A 110 1.44 15.74 9.57
C ASP A 110 1.92 17.07 8.95
N PHE A 111 1.67 18.17 9.65
CA PHE A 111 2.17 19.50 9.31
C PHE A 111 3.51 19.77 9.98
N ASN A 112 4.30 20.67 9.42
CA ASN A 112 5.55 21.10 10.03
C ASN A 112 5.29 22.27 10.98
N SER A 113 5.94 22.29 12.15
CA SER A 113 6.04 23.51 12.95
C SER A 113 6.89 24.54 12.22
N ASN A 114 6.55 25.82 12.38
CA ASN A 114 7.22 26.95 11.75
C ASN A 114 7.98 27.83 12.78
N GLU A 115 8.32 27.27 13.95
CA GLU A 115 9.09 27.91 15.03
C GLU A 115 10.34 28.64 14.52
N GLN A 116 11.08 28.03 13.59
CA GLN A 116 12.28 28.60 12.94
C GLN A 116 12.02 29.93 12.21
N SER A 117 10.76 30.20 11.82
CA SER A 117 10.34 31.48 11.21
C SER A 117 9.81 32.51 12.22
N HIS A 118 9.88 32.20 13.52
CA HIS A 118 9.16 32.88 14.60
C HIS A 118 7.65 32.98 14.33
N PHE A 119 7.05 31.88 13.85
CA PHE A 119 5.62 31.75 13.55
C PHE A 119 5.08 32.69 12.45
N LYS A 120 5.95 33.16 11.53
CA LYS A 120 5.58 34.09 10.44
C LYS A 120 5.29 33.39 9.11
N SER A 121 5.86 32.20 8.88
CA SER A 121 5.68 31.46 7.63
C SER A 121 4.40 30.63 7.61
N LYS A 122 3.57 30.77 6.57
CA LYS A 122 2.40 29.91 6.35
C LYS A 122 2.84 28.53 5.88
N GLU A 123 2.36 27.47 6.53
CA GLU A 123 2.60 26.09 6.11
C GLU A 123 1.61 25.69 5.00
N ARG A 124 2.10 24.99 3.97
CA ARG A 124 1.31 24.62 2.79
C ARG A 124 1.49 23.15 2.45
N LYS A 125 0.60 22.31 2.99
CA LYS A 125 0.60 20.87 2.67
C LYS A 125 -0.02 20.63 1.29
N THR A 126 0.60 19.77 0.50
CA THR A 126 0.01 19.23 -0.74
C THR A 126 -0.05 17.72 -0.61
N VAL A 127 -1.26 17.17 -0.69
CA VAL A 127 -1.56 15.75 -0.58
C VAL A 127 -1.98 15.26 -1.96
N HIS A 128 -1.21 14.34 -2.54
CA HIS A 128 -1.58 13.70 -3.80
C HIS A 128 -2.57 12.57 -3.51
N LEU A 129 -3.75 12.67 -4.10
CA LEU A 129 -4.84 11.71 -3.97
C LEU A 129 -5.05 11.02 -5.32
N LYS A 130 -5.59 9.80 -5.32
CA LYS A 130 -5.89 9.03 -6.54
C LYS A 130 -7.13 8.20 -6.29
N THR A 131 -8.25 8.88 -6.07
CA THR A 131 -9.47 8.26 -5.56
C THR A 131 -10.73 8.98 -6.03
N GLU A 132 -11.85 8.29 -5.95
CA GLU A 132 -13.17 8.83 -6.24
C GLU A 132 -13.77 9.42 -4.98
N ALA A 133 -14.34 10.62 -5.08
CA ALA A 133 -14.99 11.29 -3.96
C ALA A 133 -16.22 12.07 -4.44
N TYR A 134 -17.23 12.15 -3.58
CA TYR A 134 -18.36 13.08 -3.64
C TYR A 134 -18.35 13.97 -2.40
N PHE A 135 -18.04 13.39 -1.24
CA PHE A 135 -17.68 14.10 -0.02
C PHE A 135 -16.21 13.93 0.33
N LEU A 136 -15.59 15.00 0.84
CA LEU A 136 -14.27 14.99 1.49
C LEU A 136 -14.43 15.52 2.92
N LYS A 137 -13.90 14.79 3.89
CA LYS A 137 -13.92 15.11 5.32
C LYS A 137 -12.49 15.19 5.85
N LEU A 138 -12.17 16.32 6.47
CA LEU A 138 -10.85 16.63 7.01
C LEU A 138 -10.99 16.79 8.52
N LEU A 139 -10.16 16.09 9.29
CA LEU A 139 -10.12 16.21 10.75
C LEU A 139 -8.75 16.74 11.16
N PHE A 140 -8.70 18.01 11.56
CA PHE A 140 -7.50 18.69 12.04
C PHE A 140 -7.32 18.44 13.53
N ASP A 141 -6.16 17.93 13.91
CA ASP A 141 -5.76 17.74 15.31
C ASP A 141 -5.39 19.09 15.98
N ARG A 142 -5.04 19.06 17.26
CA ARG A 142 -4.53 20.20 18.06
C ARG A 142 -3.49 21.04 17.31
N PRO A 143 -3.45 22.37 17.48
CA PRO A 143 -2.40 23.18 16.87
C PRO A 143 -1.06 23.07 17.60
N PHE A 144 0.02 23.42 16.87
CA PHE A 144 1.32 23.67 17.48
C PHE A 144 1.25 24.81 18.50
N ILE A 145 1.76 24.56 19.71
CA ILE A 145 1.70 25.51 20.83
C ILE A 145 2.64 26.67 20.56
N ASN A 146 2.12 27.90 20.57
CA ASN A 146 2.91 29.11 20.37
C ASN A 146 2.29 30.35 21.02
N ALA A 147 3.11 31.37 21.29
CA ALA A 147 2.71 32.59 21.99
C ALA A 147 1.63 33.42 21.25
N TYR A 148 1.48 33.25 19.94
CA TYR A 148 0.50 33.98 19.12
C TYR A 148 -0.86 33.25 19.01
N ASN A 149 -0.97 32.03 19.52
CA ASN A 149 -2.18 31.20 19.47
C ASN A 149 -2.63 30.75 20.86
N THR A 150 -2.76 31.71 21.78
CA THR A 150 -3.28 31.49 23.14
C THR A 150 -4.66 30.84 23.18
N GLY A 151 -5.45 30.96 22.10
CA GLY A 151 -6.75 30.34 21.95
C GLY A 151 -6.73 28.87 21.49
N HIS A 152 -5.56 28.26 21.26
CA HIS A 152 -5.41 26.90 20.69
C HIS A 152 -6.32 26.65 19.46
N GLN A 153 -6.41 27.64 18.57
CA GLN A 153 -7.23 27.58 17.37
C GLN A 153 -6.49 26.91 16.21
N VAL A 154 -7.22 26.23 15.33
CA VAL A 154 -6.75 25.83 13.98
C VAL A 154 -7.22 26.88 12.98
N GLY A 155 -6.41 27.22 11.96
CA GLY A 155 -6.77 28.18 10.93
C GLY A 155 -6.28 27.79 9.54
N ILE A 156 -7.16 27.90 8.54
CA ILE A 156 -6.92 27.50 7.14
C ILE A 156 -7.32 28.65 6.21
N TYR A 157 -6.36 29.19 5.46
CA TYR A 157 -6.59 30.25 4.47
C TYR A 157 -7.27 29.74 3.20
N SER A 158 -6.73 28.66 2.61
CA SER A 158 -7.29 28.04 1.42
C SER A 158 -7.29 26.52 1.49
N LEU A 159 -8.30 25.94 0.87
CA LEU A 159 -8.42 24.53 0.57
C LEU A 159 -8.67 24.39 -0.94
N GLU A 160 -7.70 23.84 -1.66
CA GLU A 160 -7.72 23.73 -3.12
C GLU A 160 -7.76 22.26 -3.52
N CYS A 161 -8.87 21.83 -4.10
CA CYS A 161 -9.03 20.49 -4.67
C CYS A 161 -8.78 20.54 -6.19
N SER A 162 -8.05 19.57 -6.75
CA SER A 162 -7.91 19.43 -8.20
C SER A 162 -8.06 17.99 -8.68
N GLY A 163 -8.51 17.83 -9.92
CA GLY A 163 -8.81 16.54 -10.53
C GLY A 163 -9.65 16.67 -11.79
N TYR A 164 -10.67 15.82 -11.92
CA TYR A 164 -11.72 15.95 -12.93
C TYR A 164 -13.06 15.42 -12.40
N LEU A 165 -14.17 15.97 -12.90
CA LEU A 165 -15.51 15.44 -12.63
C LEU A 165 -15.71 14.15 -13.45
N ILE A 166 -16.29 13.13 -12.81
CA ILE A 166 -16.68 11.87 -13.47
C ILE A 166 -18.14 11.98 -13.90
N GLU A 167 -19.02 12.33 -12.96
CA GLU A 167 -20.46 12.39 -13.20
C GLU A 167 -21.10 13.55 -12.39
N PRO A 168 -21.75 14.54 -13.04
CA PRO A 168 -22.44 15.65 -12.37
C PRO A 168 -23.77 15.19 -11.77
N ILE A 169 -24.17 15.76 -10.63
CA ILE A 169 -25.44 15.44 -9.97
C ILE A 169 -26.31 16.68 -9.87
N ALA A 170 -27.55 16.61 -10.39
CA ALA A 170 -28.44 17.77 -10.51
C ALA A 170 -29.06 18.23 -9.18
N PHE A 171 -29.10 17.35 -8.17
CA PHE A 171 -29.69 17.62 -6.85
C PHE A 171 -28.78 17.10 -5.73
N HIS A 172 -28.80 17.77 -4.59
CA HIS A 172 -28.06 17.36 -3.39
C HIS A 172 -28.97 17.55 -2.18
N ALA A 173 -29.09 16.55 -1.31
CA ALA A 173 -29.94 16.63 -0.11
C ALA A 173 -29.49 17.75 0.85
N ASP A 174 -28.18 17.91 1.07
CA ASP A 174 -27.60 18.93 1.97
C ASP A 174 -27.48 20.31 1.28
N ARG A 175 -28.56 20.85 0.68
CA ARG A 175 -28.53 22.23 0.14
C ARG A 175 -28.47 23.26 1.28
N LEU A 176 -27.56 24.23 1.15
CA LEU A 176 -27.55 25.42 2.00
C LEU A 176 -28.84 26.24 1.78
N PRO A 177 -29.48 26.76 2.83
CA PRO A 177 -30.73 27.51 2.71
C PRO A 177 -30.47 28.90 2.08
N GLY A 178 -30.95 29.11 0.85
CA GLY A 178 -30.89 30.43 0.19
C GLY A 178 -31.11 30.44 -1.32
N VAL A 179 -30.79 29.34 -2.03
CA VAL A 179 -30.90 29.29 -3.50
C VAL A 179 -32.31 28.85 -3.94
N ALA A 180 -33.11 29.82 -4.40
CA ALA A 180 -34.47 29.60 -4.91
C ALA A 180 -34.51 28.75 -6.20
N THR A 181 -35.63 28.04 -6.41
CA THR A 181 -35.90 27.22 -7.60
C THR A 181 -37.22 27.61 -8.28
N PRO A 182 -37.30 27.58 -9.63
CA PRO A 182 -38.57 27.63 -10.34
C PRO A 182 -39.42 26.36 -10.09
N PRO A 183 -40.74 26.40 -10.27
CA PRO A 183 -41.65 25.40 -9.71
C PRO A 183 -41.64 24.04 -10.42
N ARG A 184 -41.52 22.97 -9.63
CA ARG A 184 -41.62 21.56 -10.05
C ARG A 184 -43.06 21.21 -10.41
N ARG A 185 -43.34 20.85 -11.68
CA ARG A 185 -44.66 20.29 -12.07
C ARG A 185 -44.90 18.97 -11.32
N ARG A 186 -46.07 18.85 -10.67
CA ARG A 186 -46.53 17.59 -10.06
C ARG A 186 -47.25 16.74 -11.10
N SER A 187 -46.83 15.48 -11.25
CA SER A 187 -47.69 14.37 -11.66
C SER A 187 -47.94 13.50 -10.43
N LEU A 188 -49.19 13.14 -10.16
CA LEU A 188 -49.53 12.28 -9.03
C LEU A 188 -49.27 10.81 -9.38
N ALA A 189 -48.88 10.01 -8.38
CA ALA A 189 -48.80 8.56 -8.51
C ALA A 189 -50.19 7.93 -8.35
N THR A 190 -50.42 6.83 -9.06
CA THR A 190 -51.55 5.92 -8.84
C THR A 190 -50.99 4.51 -8.67
N GLN A 191 -51.48 3.77 -7.66
CA GLN A 191 -50.93 2.46 -7.28
C GLN A 191 -51.34 1.33 -8.25
N PRO A 192 -50.55 0.24 -8.35
CA PRO A 192 -50.85 -0.88 -9.23
C PRO A 192 -51.88 -1.85 -8.62
N THR A 193 -52.86 -2.27 -9.42
CA THR A 193 -53.76 -3.40 -9.10
C THR A 193 -53.84 -4.42 -10.24
N LYS A 194 -53.94 -5.69 -9.85
CA LYS A 194 -53.87 -6.91 -10.67
C LYS A 194 -54.69 -6.88 -11.97
N PRO A 195 -54.15 -7.34 -13.11
CA PRO A 195 -54.94 -7.87 -14.22
C PRO A 195 -55.21 -9.36 -14.02
N ALA A 196 -56.44 -9.80 -14.29
CA ALA A 196 -56.80 -11.21 -14.40
C ALA A 196 -57.60 -11.45 -15.69
N ALA A 197 -57.11 -12.41 -16.49
CA ALA A 197 -57.71 -13.09 -17.64
C ALA A 197 -58.97 -12.53 -18.35
N ILE A 198 -58.94 -12.47 -19.70
CA ILE A 198 -59.76 -13.32 -20.61
C ILE A 198 -59.53 -12.98 -22.10
N LYS A 199 -59.41 -14.01 -22.96
CA LYS A 199 -59.45 -14.05 -24.46
C LYS A 199 -58.52 -13.09 -25.24
N ARG A 200 -57.61 -13.51 -26.14
CA ARG A 200 -57.62 -14.49 -27.27
C ARG A 200 -58.63 -14.23 -28.40
N GLN A 201 -58.10 -13.68 -29.50
CA GLN A 201 -58.47 -13.88 -30.91
C GLN A 201 -57.19 -13.55 -31.73
N SER A 202 -56.61 -14.53 -32.47
CA SER A 202 -56.67 -14.70 -33.94
C SER A 202 -55.97 -13.59 -34.75
N SER A 203 -55.14 -13.87 -35.76
CA SER A 203 -54.59 -15.15 -36.28
C SER A 203 -53.39 -14.90 -37.21
N GLU A 204 -52.70 -15.99 -37.60
CA GLU A 204 -51.92 -16.15 -38.84
C GLU A 204 -50.65 -15.31 -39.13
N ALA A 205 -49.82 -15.91 -39.98
CA ALA A 205 -48.60 -15.44 -40.63
C ALA A 205 -48.35 -16.39 -41.84
N PRO A 206 -47.30 -16.26 -42.67
CA PRO A 206 -46.60 -15.08 -43.23
C PRO A 206 -46.94 -15.06 -44.75
N PRO A 207 -46.05 -14.97 -45.79
CA PRO A 207 -44.71 -14.37 -45.97
C PRO A 207 -44.59 -13.49 -47.26
N ALA A 208 -43.35 -13.23 -47.69
CA ALA A 208 -42.85 -13.09 -49.09
C ALA A 208 -42.48 -11.69 -49.67
N LEU A 209 -41.17 -11.54 -49.91
CA LEU A 209 -40.48 -11.05 -51.12
C LEU A 209 -41.21 -10.11 -52.12
N VAL A 210 -40.61 -8.95 -52.41
CA VAL A 210 -40.01 -8.61 -53.74
C VAL A 210 -38.86 -7.59 -53.55
N SER A 211 -37.82 -7.62 -54.40
CA SER A 211 -36.84 -6.53 -54.57
C SER A 211 -37.06 -5.80 -55.91
N LEU A 212 -36.74 -4.51 -56.00
CA LEU A 212 -36.72 -3.76 -57.27
C LEU A 212 -35.47 -2.87 -57.43
N ASP A 213 -35.10 -2.64 -58.69
CA ASP A 213 -33.83 -2.06 -59.13
C ASP A 213 -33.61 -0.57 -58.84
N GLY A 214 -32.33 -0.18 -58.76
CA GLY A 214 -31.89 1.21 -58.77
C GLY A 214 -31.63 1.78 -60.18
N LYS A 215 -31.32 3.09 -60.27
CA LYS A 215 -30.85 3.75 -61.51
C LYS A 215 -29.88 4.92 -61.22
N ARG A 216 -29.16 5.38 -62.26
CA ARG A 216 -27.87 6.09 -62.16
C ARG A 216 -27.65 7.09 -63.31
N ALA A 217 -27.37 8.37 -63.02
CA ALA A 217 -26.75 9.42 -63.87
C ALA A 217 -26.56 10.69 -63.00
N LYS A 218 -25.47 11.51 -63.03
CA LYS A 218 -24.91 12.38 -64.11
C LYS A 218 -25.89 13.49 -64.56
N SER A 219 -25.52 14.75 -64.80
CA SER A 219 -24.21 15.47 -64.82
C SER A 219 -24.46 17.00 -64.62
N VAL A 220 -23.47 17.92 -64.61
CA VAL A 220 -22.94 18.76 -65.74
C VAL A 220 -22.04 19.88 -65.13
N SER A 221 -21.18 20.57 -65.91
CA SER A 221 -20.27 21.68 -65.48
C SER A 221 -20.70 23.07 -66.07
N ASN A 222 -19.93 24.14 -66.34
CA ASN A 222 -18.49 24.40 -66.60
C ASN A 222 -18.20 25.95 -66.59
N VAL A 223 -16.94 26.39 -66.34
CA VAL A 223 -16.36 27.73 -66.73
C VAL A 223 -16.91 28.96 -65.94
N ASP A 224 -16.18 30.04 -65.58
CA ASP A 224 -15.07 30.79 -66.25
C ASP A 224 -14.10 31.57 -65.31
N GLY A 225 -12.94 32.01 -65.84
CA GLY A 225 -12.03 33.10 -65.37
C GLY A 225 -11.25 32.96 -64.04
N GLY A 226 -10.03 33.48 -63.85
CA GLY A 226 -9.04 34.09 -64.76
C GLY A 226 -7.94 34.91 -64.03
N ASP A 227 -6.65 34.69 -64.35
CA ASP A 227 -5.42 35.47 -63.99
C ASP A 227 -5.05 35.71 -62.50
N ASP A 228 -3.79 35.94 -62.08
CA ASP A 228 -2.44 35.58 -62.58
C ASP A 228 -1.38 35.83 -61.43
N LYS A 229 -0.12 35.38 -61.62
CA LYS A 229 1.15 35.82 -61.01
C LYS A 229 1.74 35.13 -59.76
N SER A 230 2.71 34.26 -60.10
CA SER A 230 4.09 34.21 -59.58
C SER A 230 4.41 33.66 -58.18
N VAL A 231 5.12 32.52 -58.20
CA VAL A 231 6.10 32.07 -57.19
C VAL A 231 7.46 32.73 -57.51
N PRO A 232 8.37 32.89 -56.53
CA PRO A 232 9.68 32.24 -56.70
C PRO A 232 10.20 31.49 -55.45
N LEU A 233 11.18 30.63 -55.68
CA LEU A 233 11.80 29.70 -54.72
C LEU A 233 13.28 30.10 -54.47
N ALA A 234 13.95 29.46 -53.50
CA ALA A 234 15.41 29.46 -53.28
C ALA A 234 16.00 30.74 -52.64
N SER A 235 17.16 30.73 -51.93
CA SER A 235 17.99 29.62 -51.39
C SER A 235 18.99 30.08 -50.31
N LEU A 236 19.43 29.13 -49.47
CA LEU A 236 20.73 29.01 -48.76
C LEU A 236 21.75 30.18 -48.79
N THR A 237 22.22 30.63 -47.62
CA THR A 237 23.66 30.65 -47.20
C THR A 237 23.82 31.13 -45.74
N SER A 238 25.04 31.16 -45.20
CA SER A 238 25.35 31.32 -43.76
C SER A 238 26.49 32.35 -43.47
N PRO A 239 27.22 32.34 -42.33
CA PRO A 239 27.22 33.41 -41.32
C PRO A 239 28.45 34.37 -41.36
N PRO A 240 28.54 35.32 -40.40
CA PRO A 240 29.84 35.55 -39.76
C PRO A 240 29.86 35.74 -38.22
N LYS A 241 30.72 34.93 -37.59
CA LYS A 241 31.54 35.11 -36.37
C LYS A 241 31.41 36.40 -35.51
N ALA A 242 30.86 36.22 -34.31
CA ALA A 242 31.46 36.44 -32.98
C ALA A 242 32.37 37.66 -32.65
N ARG A 243 32.09 38.27 -31.48
CA ARG A 243 33.11 38.59 -30.44
C ARG A 243 32.50 38.58 -29.02
N LEU A 244 33.35 38.51 -27.99
CA LEU A 244 32.99 38.24 -26.58
C LEU A 244 33.11 39.48 -25.67
N SER A 245 32.27 39.53 -24.63
CA SER A 245 32.61 40.05 -23.28
C SER A 245 31.60 39.43 -22.30
N TYR A 246 31.93 38.35 -21.59
CA TYR A 246 32.60 38.31 -20.28
C TYR A 246 31.91 39.14 -19.17
N GLY A 247 31.43 38.40 -18.16
CA GLY A 247 30.64 38.85 -17.01
C GLY A 247 29.75 37.68 -16.54
N GLY A 248 30.15 36.97 -15.49
CA GLY A 248 29.48 35.73 -15.03
C GLY A 248 28.25 35.98 -14.13
N GLY A 249 27.43 34.98 -13.85
CA GLY A 249 27.46 33.58 -14.30
C GLY A 249 26.18 32.83 -13.93
N ALA A 250 25.94 31.66 -14.53
CA ALA A 250 24.89 30.73 -14.10
C ALA A 250 25.36 29.92 -12.87
N THR A 251 24.46 29.41 -12.02
CA THR A 251 23.83 28.09 -12.24
C THR A 251 22.34 28.02 -11.85
N SER A 252 21.71 26.91 -12.23
CA SER A 252 20.29 26.62 -12.01
C SER A 252 20.04 25.66 -10.84
N HIS A 253 19.10 26.00 -9.95
CA HIS A 253 18.42 25.03 -9.08
C HIS A 253 16.91 25.11 -9.38
N ALA A 254 16.22 24.09 -9.90
CA ALA A 254 16.13 22.68 -9.49
C ALA A 254 15.27 22.49 -8.23
N ALA A 255 14.35 21.52 -8.29
CA ALA A 255 13.17 21.49 -7.43
C ALA A 255 13.42 20.94 -6.00
N PRO A 256 12.77 21.52 -4.97
CA PRO A 256 12.79 20.95 -3.62
C PRO A 256 11.77 19.81 -3.49
N ASN A 257 12.24 18.56 -3.71
CA ASN A 257 11.72 17.34 -3.06
C ASN A 257 12.57 16.10 -3.39
N GLY A 258 13.90 16.27 -3.45
CA GLY A 258 14.86 15.18 -3.49
C GLY A 258 15.67 15.16 -2.19
N ILE A 259 15.31 14.30 -1.24
CA ILE A 259 16.15 14.05 -0.07
C ILE A 259 17.33 13.19 -0.53
N PHE A 260 18.48 13.82 -0.74
CA PHE A 260 19.71 13.13 -1.14
C PHE A 260 20.27 12.28 0.01
N ARG A 261 19.78 11.04 0.13
CA ARG A 261 20.37 10.00 0.98
C ARG A 261 21.57 9.37 0.26
N SER A 262 22.73 9.34 0.91
CA SER A 262 23.92 8.69 0.36
C SER A 262 23.84 7.16 0.51
N VAL A 263 24.49 6.41 -0.39
CA VAL A 263 24.45 4.93 -0.36
C VAL A 263 24.90 4.37 1.00
N ARG A 264 25.86 5.03 1.66
CA ARG A 264 26.34 4.64 3.00
C ARG A 264 25.29 4.76 4.10
N ILE A 265 24.33 5.68 4.04
CA ILE A 265 23.27 5.73 5.06
C ILE A 265 22.28 4.57 4.89
N LEU A 266 22.06 4.10 3.66
CA LEU A 266 21.23 2.93 3.38
C LEU A 266 21.92 1.62 3.81
N GLU A 267 23.24 1.50 3.59
CA GLU A 267 24.06 0.40 4.13
C GLU A 267 24.05 0.40 5.67
N PHE A 268 24.11 1.59 6.29
CA PHE A 268 24.02 1.74 7.74
C PHE A 268 22.61 1.40 8.28
N GLU A 269 21.53 1.85 7.64
CA GLU A 269 20.15 1.52 8.01
C GLU A 269 19.92 -0.01 7.99
N ASP A 270 20.36 -0.71 6.95
CA ASP A 270 20.27 -2.17 6.82
C ASP A 270 21.11 -2.92 7.88
N PHE A 271 22.31 -2.42 8.21
CA PHE A 271 23.11 -2.95 9.32
C PHE A 271 22.45 -2.72 10.69
N PHE A 272 22.00 -1.49 10.96
CA PHE A 272 21.38 -1.09 12.22
C PHE A 272 20.14 -1.95 12.52
N LEU A 273 19.25 -2.14 11.53
CA LEU A 273 18.09 -3.01 11.69
C LEU A 273 18.51 -4.43 12.09
N ARG A 274 19.37 -5.09 11.30
CA ARG A 274 19.81 -6.47 11.55
C ARG A 274 20.50 -6.63 12.90
N ARG A 275 21.47 -5.76 13.23
CA ARG A 275 22.21 -5.85 14.49
C ARG A 275 21.30 -5.56 15.69
N SER A 276 20.32 -4.67 15.57
CA SER A 276 19.33 -4.46 16.63
C SER A 276 18.45 -5.70 16.85
N GLU A 277 18.00 -6.37 15.78
CA GLU A 277 17.22 -7.60 15.83
C GLU A 277 18.03 -8.77 16.43
N GLU A 278 19.28 -8.95 15.99
CA GLU A 278 20.21 -9.95 16.53
C GLU A 278 20.45 -9.76 18.04
N LEU A 279 20.74 -8.53 18.50
CA LEU A 279 21.01 -8.24 19.91
C LEU A 279 19.74 -8.34 20.77
N VAL A 280 18.55 -7.96 20.25
CA VAL A 280 17.27 -8.17 20.95
C VAL A 280 16.94 -9.66 21.07
N SER A 281 17.15 -10.43 20.00
CA SER A 281 16.94 -11.89 19.99
C SER A 281 17.91 -12.61 20.93
N LEU A 282 19.20 -12.27 20.90
CA LEU A 282 20.21 -12.85 21.78
C LEU A 282 19.95 -12.47 23.25
N LYS A 283 19.53 -11.24 23.53
CA LYS A 283 19.08 -10.83 24.87
C LYS A 283 17.89 -11.63 25.35
N ALA A 284 16.88 -11.87 24.50
CA ALA A 284 15.70 -12.66 24.87
C ALA A 284 16.07 -14.13 25.14
N GLN A 285 16.98 -14.71 24.35
CA GLN A 285 17.51 -16.06 24.57
C GLN A 285 18.32 -16.14 25.87
N ALA A 286 19.20 -15.17 26.13
CA ALA A 286 20.00 -15.11 27.36
C ALA A 286 19.11 -15.00 28.62
N VAL A 287 18.08 -14.15 28.59
CA VAL A 287 17.07 -14.05 29.67
C VAL A 287 16.31 -15.37 29.87
N ALA A 288 15.96 -16.09 28.79
CA ALA A 288 15.28 -17.38 28.86
C ALA A 288 16.16 -18.54 29.37
N VAL A 289 17.49 -18.35 29.44
CA VAL A 289 18.48 -19.31 29.97
C VAL A 289 19.09 -18.81 31.29
N GLU A 290 18.55 -17.72 31.87
CA GLU A 290 19.03 -17.05 33.08
C GLU A 290 20.49 -16.53 33.00
N ASP A 291 21.03 -16.35 31.78
CA ASP A 291 22.31 -15.68 31.55
C ASP A 291 22.13 -14.15 31.58
N TYR A 292 22.03 -13.62 32.80
CA TYR A 292 21.92 -12.19 33.04
C TYR A 292 23.17 -11.40 32.64
N HIS A 293 24.32 -12.04 32.43
CA HIS A 293 25.55 -11.38 31.99
C HIS A 293 25.49 -11.05 30.49
N VAL A 294 25.20 -12.04 29.65
CA VAL A 294 25.00 -11.84 28.20
C VAL A 294 23.79 -10.94 27.94
N ALA A 295 22.73 -11.04 28.74
CA ALA A 295 21.57 -10.15 28.65
C ALA A 295 21.92 -8.67 28.96
N ALA A 296 22.85 -8.41 29.88
CA ALA A 296 23.37 -7.07 30.17
C ALA A 296 24.29 -6.56 29.05
N GLU A 297 25.21 -7.38 28.56
CA GLU A 297 26.09 -7.02 27.43
C GLU A 297 25.27 -6.64 26.17
N CYS A 298 24.22 -7.42 25.86
CA CYS A 298 23.34 -7.13 24.73
C CYS A 298 22.54 -5.84 24.94
N ARG A 299 22.10 -5.52 26.18
CA ARG A 299 21.45 -4.23 26.51
C ARG A 299 22.40 -3.06 26.24
N ASP A 300 23.66 -3.19 26.63
CA ASP A 300 24.63 -2.10 26.57
C ASP A 300 25.13 -1.87 25.13
N LYS A 301 25.31 -2.95 24.35
CA LYS A 301 25.53 -2.89 22.91
C LYS A 301 24.35 -2.26 22.15
N LEU A 302 23.10 -2.52 22.54
CA LEU A 302 21.92 -1.85 21.98
C LEU A 302 21.87 -0.35 22.32
N ALA A 303 22.24 0.04 23.54
CA ALA A 303 22.31 1.45 23.93
C ALA A 303 23.41 2.20 23.15
N LEU A 304 24.56 1.57 22.94
CA LEU A 304 25.64 2.08 22.10
C LEU A 304 25.21 2.25 20.64
N LEU A 305 24.59 1.22 20.05
CA LEU A 305 24.06 1.24 18.68
C LEU A 305 23.09 2.41 18.46
N ASN A 306 22.14 2.62 19.37
CA ASN A 306 21.17 3.72 19.32
C ASN A 306 21.82 5.12 19.43
N ASN A 307 22.83 5.28 20.30
CA ASN A 307 23.50 6.56 20.47
C ASN A 307 24.41 6.91 19.28
N ARG A 308 25.15 5.92 18.75
CA ARG A 308 26.03 6.10 17.58
C ARG A 308 25.23 6.32 16.30
N ALA A 309 24.05 5.71 16.17
CA ALA A 309 23.12 5.98 15.07
C ALA A 309 22.73 7.47 14.98
N ARG A 310 22.48 8.12 16.12
CA ARG A 310 22.17 9.55 16.18
C ARG A 310 23.31 10.41 15.60
N GLU A 311 24.54 10.17 16.04
CA GLU A 311 25.74 10.87 15.52
C GLU A 311 25.93 10.63 14.00
N ILE A 312 25.62 9.43 13.50
CA ILE A 312 25.71 9.10 12.08
C ILE A 312 24.65 9.82 11.23
N TYR A 313 23.40 9.95 11.71
CA TYR A 313 22.36 10.72 11.01
C TYR A 313 22.63 12.23 11.03
N GLU A 314 23.14 12.77 12.16
CA GLU A 314 23.57 14.16 12.26
C GLU A 314 24.68 14.48 11.24
N LEU A 315 25.69 13.61 11.11
CA LEU A 315 26.77 13.74 10.12
C LEU A 315 26.31 13.55 8.67
N GLU A 316 25.27 12.75 8.40
CA GLU A 316 24.63 12.68 7.07
C GLU A 316 23.98 14.01 6.72
N GLN A 317 23.23 14.61 7.64
CA GLN A 317 22.56 15.89 7.46
C GLN A 317 23.55 17.05 7.28
N ASP A 318 24.57 17.15 8.14
CA ASP A 318 25.62 18.17 8.03
C ASP A 318 26.38 18.05 6.70
N LYS A 319 26.64 16.82 6.23
CA LYS A 319 27.30 16.58 4.93
C LYS A 319 26.41 17.01 3.77
N VAL A 320 25.11 16.74 3.81
CA VAL A 320 24.16 17.20 2.78
C VAL A 320 24.08 18.72 2.77
N GLN A 321 24.03 19.37 3.94
CA GLN A 321 24.05 20.82 4.06
C GLN A 321 25.35 21.43 3.51
N ALA A 322 26.51 20.87 3.86
CA ALA A 322 27.81 21.30 3.31
C ALA A 322 27.94 21.11 1.79
N ILE A 323 27.20 20.18 1.18
CA ILE A 323 27.11 20.03 -0.29
C ILE A 323 26.20 21.10 -0.90
N ILE A 324 25.09 21.46 -0.22
CA ILE A 324 24.18 22.54 -0.65
C ILE A 324 24.87 23.90 -0.58
N ASP A 325 25.68 24.14 0.45
CA ASP A 325 26.43 25.38 0.65
C ASP A 325 27.77 25.42 -0.15
N GLU A 326 27.97 24.51 -1.10
CA GLU A 326 29.17 24.34 -1.95
C GLU A 326 30.51 24.17 -1.19
N HIS A 327 30.48 23.88 0.12
CA HIS A 327 31.65 23.65 0.96
C HIS A 327 32.17 22.20 0.86
N PHE A 328 32.65 21.82 -0.33
CA PHE A 328 33.05 20.45 -0.63
C PHE A 328 34.15 19.88 0.30
N ASP A 329 35.07 20.70 0.79
CA ASP A 329 36.11 20.29 1.74
C ASP A 329 35.56 19.87 3.12
N THR A 330 34.50 20.52 3.61
CA THR A 330 33.86 20.12 4.88
C THR A 330 32.95 18.91 4.64
N ALA A 331 32.23 18.85 3.53
CA ALA A 331 31.48 17.66 3.12
C ALA A 331 32.37 16.40 3.01
N GLN A 332 33.59 16.54 2.49
CA GLN A 332 34.56 15.44 2.43
C GLN A 332 35.05 15.02 3.83
N LYS A 333 35.34 15.97 4.73
CA LYS A 333 35.71 15.67 6.14
C LYS A 333 34.59 14.97 6.90
N LEU A 334 33.35 15.44 6.73
CA LEU A 334 32.15 14.84 7.33
C LEU A 334 31.90 13.41 6.80
N LYS A 335 32.04 13.19 5.48
CA LYS A 335 32.00 11.86 4.87
C LYS A 335 33.03 10.90 5.48
N THR A 336 34.27 11.36 5.68
CA THR A 336 35.32 10.53 6.29
C THR A 336 35.00 10.19 7.74
N ARG A 337 34.62 11.19 8.57
CA ARG A 337 34.22 10.95 9.98
C ARG A 337 33.05 9.97 10.09
N MET A 338 32.03 10.14 9.24
CA MET A 338 30.86 9.26 9.17
C MET A 338 31.26 7.81 8.82
N ASN A 339 32.13 7.60 7.83
CA ASN A 339 32.66 6.26 7.50
C ASN A 339 33.39 5.65 8.71
N THR A 340 34.30 6.39 9.35
CA THR A 340 35.08 5.88 10.49
C THR A 340 34.20 5.53 11.70
N LEU A 341 33.14 6.29 11.97
CA LEU A 341 32.17 5.97 13.04
C LEU A 341 31.33 4.73 12.71
N VAL A 342 30.91 4.58 11.45
CA VAL A 342 30.24 3.36 10.97
C VAL A 342 31.16 2.14 11.10
N GLU A 343 32.43 2.27 10.72
CA GLU A 343 33.45 1.21 10.80
C GLU A 343 33.75 0.81 12.26
N GLN A 344 33.92 1.78 13.17
CA GLN A 344 34.02 1.53 14.61
C GLN A 344 32.79 0.79 15.16
N LEU A 345 31.59 1.17 14.72
CA LEU A 345 30.35 0.57 15.21
C LEU A 345 30.16 -0.89 14.77
N PHE A 346 30.65 -1.26 13.58
CA PHE A 346 30.68 -2.65 13.12
C PHE A 346 31.50 -3.55 14.05
N GLU A 347 32.62 -3.03 14.57
CA GLU A 347 33.50 -3.73 15.53
C GLU A 347 32.92 -3.72 16.95
N GLU A 348 32.56 -2.55 17.49
CA GLU A 348 32.03 -2.34 18.85
C GLU A 348 30.77 -3.18 19.13
N THR A 349 29.91 -3.38 18.12
CA THR A 349 28.64 -4.13 18.26
C THR A 349 28.72 -5.57 17.78
N SER A 350 29.91 -6.10 17.50
CA SER A 350 30.09 -7.52 17.18
C SER A 350 29.43 -8.45 18.21
N LEU A 351 28.79 -9.54 17.75
CA LEU A 351 28.11 -10.48 18.63
C LEU A 351 29.14 -11.20 19.52
N PRO A 352 28.88 -11.38 20.83
CA PRO A 352 29.73 -12.22 21.66
C PRO A 352 29.67 -13.66 21.14
N SER A 353 30.82 -14.18 20.71
CA SER A 353 30.93 -15.59 20.32
C SER A 353 30.67 -16.48 21.54
N PRO A 354 29.90 -17.57 21.41
CA PRO A 354 29.87 -18.58 22.46
C PRO A 354 31.30 -19.06 22.73
N ALA A 355 31.64 -19.21 24.02
CA ALA A 355 32.96 -19.67 24.43
C ALA A 355 33.18 -21.10 23.91
N VAL A 356 34.11 -21.26 22.95
CA VAL A 356 34.47 -22.57 22.43
C VAL A 356 35.13 -23.37 23.53
N ALA A 357 34.41 -24.35 24.08
CA ALA A 357 34.96 -25.31 25.01
C ALA A 357 36.14 -26.04 24.33
N THR A 358 37.35 -25.80 24.81
CA THR A 358 38.57 -26.40 24.25
C THR A 358 38.48 -27.93 24.33
N PRO A 359 38.68 -28.66 23.22
CA PRO A 359 38.57 -30.12 23.23
C PRO A 359 39.63 -30.72 24.16
N SER A 360 39.19 -31.54 25.11
CA SER A 360 40.07 -32.11 26.15
C SER A 360 41.06 -33.10 25.53
N ALA A 361 42.29 -32.63 25.32
CA ALA A 361 43.38 -33.44 24.80
C ALA A 361 43.84 -34.46 25.86
N ARG A 362 43.62 -35.75 25.59
CA ARG A 362 44.17 -36.84 26.40
C ARG A 362 45.68 -36.94 26.20
N SER A 363 46.45 -36.45 27.18
CA SER A 363 47.78 -36.99 27.50
C SER A 363 47.71 -37.60 28.90
N GLY A 364 48.02 -38.89 29.03
CA GLY A 364 48.05 -39.58 30.32
C GLY A 364 49.41 -39.44 31.03
N GLU A 365 49.50 -40.08 32.21
CA GLU A 365 50.76 -40.47 32.88
C GLU A 365 51.70 -39.32 33.31
N TRP A 366 51.98 -39.06 34.59
CA TRP A 366 52.15 -39.95 35.75
C TRP A 366 51.86 -39.25 37.09
N VAL A 367 51.78 -40.02 38.18
CA VAL A 367 51.96 -39.55 39.58
C VAL A 367 52.82 -40.58 40.33
N PRO A 368 53.87 -40.15 41.05
CA PRO A 368 54.03 -40.68 42.41
C PRO A 368 54.58 -39.67 43.46
N GLY A 369 53.89 -39.59 44.60
CA GLY A 369 54.47 -39.13 45.88
C GLY A 369 54.19 -37.66 46.28
N VAL A 370 54.09 -37.31 47.58
CA VAL A 370 54.14 -38.10 48.83
C VAL A 370 53.15 -37.48 49.87
N ALA A 371 52.78 -38.26 50.89
CA ALA A 371 51.94 -37.96 52.06
C ALA A 371 52.05 -36.51 52.64
N SER A 372 51.04 -35.93 53.32
CA SER A 372 50.45 -36.52 54.56
C SER A 372 49.09 -35.94 55.02
N HIS A 373 48.25 -36.85 55.56
CA HIS A 373 47.39 -36.79 56.77
C HIS A 373 47.15 -35.48 57.58
N PRO A 374 46.10 -35.41 58.45
CA PRO A 374 44.73 -36.01 58.40
C PRO A 374 43.60 -35.13 59.05
N ARG A 375 42.39 -35.70 59.24
CA ARG A 375 41.30 -35.34 60.20
C ARG A 375 40.39 -34.12 59.88
N TYR A 376 39.13 -34.06 60.33
CA TYR A 376 38.05 -35.06 60.58
C TYR A 376 36.69 -34.30 60.79
N ASN A 377 35.56 -35.01 60.70
CA ASN A 377 34.14 -34.69 61.01
C ASN A 377 33.79 -33.63 62.10
N ALA A 378 32.58 -33.03 62.21
CA ALA A 378 31.40 -32.86 61.32
C ALA A 378 30.28 -31.98 61.97
N SER A 379 29.29 -31.56 61.17
CA SER A 379 27.83 -31.38 61.46
C SER A 379 27.26 -30.62 62.70
N LEU A 380 26.56 -29.51 62.40
CA LEU A 380 25.15 -29.15 62.77
C LEU A 380 24.73 -28.56 64.14
N SER A 381 23.67 -27.71 64.03
CA SER A 381 22.76 -27.16 65.07
C SER A 381 23.30 -26.02 65.96
N SER A 382 22.50 -25.13 66.58
CA SER A 382 21.03 -25.00 66.71
C SER A 382 20.56 -23.52 66.84
N THR A 383 19.24 -23.27 66.80
CA THR A 383 18.56 -22.00 67.22
C THR A 383 18.02 -22.16 68.67
N PRO A 384 17.53 -21.11 69.40
CA PRO A 384 16.11 -20.68 69.26
C PRO A 384 15.68 -19.26 69.80
N VAL A 385 14.36 -18.95 69.65
CA VAL A 385 13.46 -17.97 70.37
C VAL A 385 13.49 -16.44 70.09
N SER A 386 12.35 -16.01 69.53
CA SER A 386 11.54 -14.76 69.52
C SER A 386 11.55 -13.86 70.80
N ILE A 387 10.79 -12.74 71.01
CA ILE A 387 9.67 -11.97 70.38
C ILE A 387 9.70 -10.53 71.03
N ALA A 388 9.03 -9.42 70.68
CA ALA A 388 7.89 -9.01 69.82
C ALA A 388 8.25 -7.69 69.04
N GLY A 389 7.38 -6.74 68.63
CA GLY A 389 5.91 -6.55 68.70
C GLY A 389 5.45 -5.25 67.98
N THR A 390 4.17 -5.14 67.58
CA THR A 390 3.58 -4.07 66.73
C THR A 390 2.33 -3.42 67.41
N PRO A 391 1.84 -2.21 67.03
CA PRO A 391 1.04 -1.92 65.80
C PRO A 391 1.39 -0.55 65.12
N GLY A 392 0.80 -0.06 64.02
CA GLY A 392 -0.18 -0.60 63.05
C GLY A 392 -0.97 0.52 62.30
N ALA A 393 -1.34 0.30 61.03
CA ALA A 393 -2.15 1.17 60.12
C ALA A 393 -1.49 2.50 59.61
N ASP A 394 -1.70 3.01 58.38
CA ASP A 394 -2.28 2.40 57.16
C ASP A 394 -1.93 3.14 55.84
N GLU A 395 -2.23 2.49 54.70
CA GLU A 395 -2.36 3.02 53.31
C GLU A 395 -1.15 3.55 52.48
N ALA A 396 -1.37 3.54 51.15
CA ALA A 396 -0.64 4.18 50.03
C ALA A 396 0.81 3.75 49.69
N VAL A 397 0.94 2.76 48.80
CA VAL A 397 2.18 2.50 48.02
C VAL A 397 2.02 3.05 46.59
N GLU A 398 2.86 3.99 46.18
CA GLU A 398 2.86 4.53 44.81
C GLU A 398 3.44 3.54 43.79
N ASN A 399 2.77 3.40 42.64
CA ASN A 399 3.08 2.39 41.62
C ASN A 399 3.78 3.01 40.40
N VAL A 400 5.09 3.24 40.50
CA VAL A 400 5.89 3.83 39.42
C VAL A 400 6.15 2.81 38.30
N ARG A 401 5.20 2.70 37.36
CA ARG A 401 5.38 1.92 36.13
C ARG A 401 6.28 2.68 35.14
N SER A 402 7.45 2.11 34.87
CA SER A 402 8.40 2.63 33.88
C SER A 402 7.94 2.37 32.44
N LEU A 403 8.21 3.31 31.54
CA LEU A 403 7.75 3.34 30.15
C LEU A 403 8.71 2.62 29.18
N VAL A 404 8.31 1.46 28.63
CA VAL A 404 8.92 0.85 27.43
C VAL A 404 7.87 0.01 26.66
N SER A 405 7.10 0.59 25.72
CA SER A 405 6.25 -0.20 24.79
C SER A 405 5.76 0.51 23.51
N ASP A 406 6.48 1.50 22.97
CA ASP A 406 5.96 2.35 21.88
C ASP A 406 6.20 1.75 20.47
N ALA A 407 5.58 0.59 20.21
CA ALA A 407 5.63 -0.07 18.89
C ALA A 407 4.38 -0.93 18.53
N ILE A 408 3.20 -0.62 19.08
CA ILE A 408 1.85 -0.91 18.54
C ILE A 408 0.88 -0.01 19.32
N GLU A 409 0.53 1.16 18.77
CA GLU A 409 -0.64 1.91 19.26
C GLU A 409 -1.91 1.25 18.69
N ALA A 410 -2.38 0.23 19.39
CA ALA A 410 -3.72 -0.29 19.18
C ALA A 410 -4.73 0.77 19.65
N ASN A 411 -5.48 1.36 18.73
CA ASN A 411 -6.55 2.28 19.06
C ASN A 411 -7.67 1.49 19.76
N GLU A 412 -7.83 1.66 21.08
CA GLU A 412 -8.73 0.88 21.95
C GLU A 412 -10.22 1.12 21.61
N LEU A 413 -10.68 0.43 20.57
CA LEU A 413 -12.08 0.33 20.15
C LEU A 413 -12.55 -1.10 20.36
N GLU A 414 -13.02 -1.39 21.57
CA GLU A 414 -13.83 -2.56 21.96
C GLU A 414 -13.55 -3.83 21.14
N GLU A 415 -12.40 -4.49 21.38
CA GLU A 415 -12.10 -5.78 20.74
C GLU A 415 -13.18 -6.81 21.13
N GLN A 416 -14.00 -7.24 20.16
CA GLN A 416 -15.12 -8.14 20.43
C GLN A 416 -14.60 -9.57 20.69
N ILE A 417 -14.56 -9.97 21.96
CA ILE A 417 -14.10 -11.29 22.38
C ILE A 417 -15.17 -12.35 22.03
N ILE A 418 -14.80 -13.33 21.21
CA ILE A 418 -15.65 -14.47 20.85
C ILE A 418 -15.20 -15.68 21.66
N ASN A 419 -16.09 -16.28 22.43
CA ASN A 419 -15.83 -17.47 23.26
C ASN A 419 -16.38 -18.74 22.58
N VAL A 420 -15.58 -19.80 22.54
CA VAL A 420 -15.91 -21.09 21.88
C VAL A 420 -17.16 -21.76 22.48
N ASP A 421 -17.46 -21.53 23.76
CA ASP A 421 -18.67 -22.04 24.40
C ASP A 421 -19.95 -21.27 24.06
N THR A 422 -19.84 -20.08 23.45
CA THR A 422 -20.98 -19.26 23.00
C THR A 422 -21.35 -19.45 21.53
N LEU A 423 -20.65 -20.34 20.82
CA LEU A 423 -20.84 -20.62 19.39
C LEU A 423 -21.94 -21.66 19.12
N GLU A 424 -22.56 -21.56 17.94
CA GLU A 424 -23.45 -22.60 17.42
C GLU A 424 -22.72 -23.96 17.30
N PRO A 425 -23.40 -25.12 17.49
CA PRO A 425 -22.72 -26.42 17.58
C PRO A 425 -21.85 -26.80 16.36
N ARG A 426 -22.16 -26.27 15.17
CA ARG A 426 -21.33 -26.44 13.96
C ARG A 426 -20.13 -25.50 13.93
N GLU A 427 -20.32 -24.23 14.27
CA GLU A 427 -19.19 -23.29 14.42
C GLU A 427 -18.22 -23.77 15.51
N LYS A 428 -18.73 -24.31 16.62
CA LYS A 428 -17.92 -24.91 17.68
C LYS A 428 -17.09 -26.11 17.20
N ALA A 429 -17.64 -26.96 16.32
CA ALA A 429 -16.89 -28.06 15.72
C ALA A 429 -15.74 -27.56 14.83
N VAL A 430 -15.96 -26.50 14.05
CA VAL A 430 -14.91 -25.84 13.24
C VAL A 430 -13.87 -25.16 14.15
N ALA A 431 -14.30 -24.49 15.21
CA ALA A 431 -13.42 -23.86 16.20
C ALA A 431 -12.47 -24.88 16.85
N HIS A 432 -12.98 -26.02 17.33
CA HIS A 432 -12.14 -27.10 17.85
C HIS A 432 -11.17 -27.67 16.81
N ALA A 433 -11.59 -27.81 15.54
CA ALA A 433 -10.71 -28.25 14.47
C ALA A 433 -9.54 -27.26 14.22
N ILE A 434 -9.81 -25.95 14.28
CA ILE A 434 -8.78 -24.89 14.15
C ILE A 434 -7.85 -24.88 15.36
N LEU A 435 -8.38 -24.95 16.59
CA LEU A 435 -7.59 -24.91 17.82
C LEU A 435 -6.67 -26.14 17.97
N SER A 436 -7.16 -27.33 17.61
CA SER A 436 -6.36 -28.56 17.59
C SER A 436 -5.27 -28.51 16.51
N CYS A 437 -5.61 -28.04 15.30
CA CYS A 437 -4.63 -27.82 14.22
C CYS A 437 -3.56 -26.77 14.59
N ALA A 438 -3.92 -25.74 15.36
CA ALA A 438 -3.00 -24.73 15.90
C ALA A 438 -2.19 -25.21 17.12
N GLY A 439 -2.42 -26.42 17.64
CA GLY A 439 -1.82 -26.91 18.89
C GLY A 439 -2.10 -25.97 20.07
N SER A 440 -3.32 -25.44 20.15
CA SER A 440 -3.73 -24.34 21.03
C SER A 440 -5.08 -24.62 21.71
N GLU A 441 -5.30 -25.87 22.14
CA GLU A 441 -6.60 -26.37 22.63
C GLU A 441 -7.09 -25.69 23.93
N GLU A 442 -6.19 -25.03 24.68
CA GLU A 442 -6.52 -24.24 25.88
C GLU A 442 -7.14 -22.85 25.57
N VAL A 443 -7.12 -22.39 24.32
CA VAL A 443 -7.55 -21.04 23.93
C VAL A 443 -9.07 -20.97 23.76
N ALA A 444 -9.78 -20.81 24.88
CA ALA A 444 -11.26 -20.76 24.92
C ALA A 444 -11.90 -19.50 24.30
N SER A 445 -11.12 -18.46 23.95
CA SER A 445 -11.66 -17.26 23.29
C SER A 445 -10.63 -16.56 22.40
N VAL A 446 -11.11 -15.88 21.36
CA VAL A 446 -10.30 -15.10 20.41
C VAL A 446 -10.96 -13.73 20.19
N ALA A 447 -10.16 -12.66 20.22
CA ALA A 447 -10.61 -11.31 19.91
C ALA A 447 -10.81 -11.14 18.39
N LEU A 448 -12.01 -10.72 17.98
CA LEU A 448 -12.27 -10.30 16.61
C LEU A 448 -11.73 -8.89 16.40
N ALA A 449 -10.52 -8.78 15.86
CA ALA A 449 -9.96 -7.49 15.45
C ALA A 449 -10.81 -6.85 14.35
N ASN A 450 -11.10 -5.55 14.47
CA ASN A 450 -11.82 -4.77 13.48
C ASN A 450 -10.84 -4.11 12.50
N PRO A 451 -10.70 -4.57 11.24
CA PRO A 451 -9.68 -4.06 10.32
C PRO A 451 -10.11 -2.78 9.58
N GLY A 452 -11.23 -2.15 9.96
CA GLY A 452 -11.72 -0.88 9.42
C GLY A 452 -12.49 -0.96 8.09
N PHE A 453 -12.28 -2.01 7.30
CA PHE A 453 -13.11 -2.38 6.14
C PHE A 453 -14.26 -3.31 6.54
N ASP A 454 -15.16 -3.64 5.61
CA ASP A 454 -16.24 -4.59 5.86
C ASP A 454 -15.72 -6.04 5.81
N ILE A 455 -16.13 -6.85 6.78
CA ILE A 455 -15.82 -8.28 6.91
C ILE A 455 -17.08 -9.14 7.04
N GLN A 456 -18.29 -8.55 6.96
CA GLN A 456 -19.55 -9.28 7.13
C GLN A 456 -19.76 -10.37 6.07
N PHE A 457 -19.28 -10.14 4.85
CA PHE A 457 -19.29 -11.17 3.79
C PHE A 457 -18.49 -12.42 4.17
N LEU A 458 -17.41 -12.26 4.95
CA LEU A 458 -16.56 -13.36 5.40
C LEU A 458 -17.13 -14.02 6.65
N ILE A 459 -17.66 -13.24 7.60
CA ILE A 459 -18.36 -13.76 8.80
C ILE A 459 -19.56 -14.63 8.38
N ALA A 460 -20.36 -14.16 7.42
CA ALA A 460 -21.49 -14.92 6.87
C ALA A 460 -21.05 -16.19 6.12
N ALA A 461 -19.84 -16.23 5.56
CA ALA A 461 -19.32 -17.39 4.83
C ALA A 461 -18.72 -18.46 5.74
N VAL A 462 -17.79 -18.09 6.64
CA VAL A 462 -16.98 -19.06 7.42
C VAL A 462 -17.21 -19.05 8.93
N GLY A 463 -18.12 -18.21 9.42
CA GLY A 463 -18.45 -18.10 10.84
C GLY A 463 -17.55 -17.13 11.61
N SER A 464 -18.09 -16.59 12.71
CA SER A 464 -17.50 -15.44 13.43
C SER A 464 -16.13 -15.75 14.05
N PHE A 465 -16.00 -16.92 14.66
CA PHE A 465 -14.75 -17.40 15.27
C PHE A 465 -13.64 -17.62 14.24
N THR A 466 -13.98 -18.22 13.09
CA THR A 466 -13.02 -18.46 12.00
C THR A 466 -12.42 -17.16 11.48
N VAL A 467 -13.23 -16.09 11.37
CA VAL A 467 -12.75 -14.75 11.01
C VAL A 467 -11.83 -14.19 12.08
N ALA A 468 -12.15 -14.34 13.37
CA ALA A 468 -11.26 -13.93 14.46
C ALA A 468 -9.91 -14.67 14.42
N CYS A 469 -9.90 -15.96 14.06
CA CYS A 469 -8.65 -16.71 13.82
C CYS A 469 -7.86 -16.16 12.62
N LEU A 470 -8.52 -15.87 11.48
CA LEU A 470 -7.89 -15.34 10.27
C LEU A 470 -7.29 -13.92 10.43
N PHE A 471 -7.87 -13.10 11.30
CA PHE A 471 -7.35 -11.76 11.64
C PHE A 471 -6.49 -11.74 12.93
N SER A 472 -6.26 -12.89 13.57
CA SER A 472 -5.54 -12.98 14.84
C SER A 472 -4.08 -12.52 14.75
N ARG A 473 -3.57 -11.93 15.86
CA ARG A 473 -2.14 -11.65 16.03
C ARG A 473 -1.30 -12.94 16.11
N SER A 474 -1.90 -14.09 16.43
CA SER A 474 -1.24 -15.39 16.42
C SER A 474 -1.20 -15.99 15.01
N PHE A 475 0.01 -16.13 14.44
CA PHE A 475 0.15 -16.73 13.11
C PHE A 475 -0.32 -18.19 13.06
N LYS A 476 -0.19 -18.95 14.16
CA LYS A 476 -0.67 -20.34 14.24
C LYS A 476 -2.17 -20.45 14.00
N LEU A 477 -2.96 -19.52 14.53
CA LEU A 477 -4.41 -19.48 14.32
C LEU A 477 -4.77 -19.11 12.88
N ARG A 478 -4.00 -18.20 12.25
CA ARG A 478 -4.18 -17.83 10.84
C ARG A 478 -3.83 -18.97 9.87
N GLU A 479 -2.73 -19.67 10.15
CA GLU A 479 -2.27 -20.87 9.45
C GLU A 479 -3.29 -22.02 9.57
N ALA A 480 -3.66 -22.37 10.81
CA ALA A 480 -4.62 -23.45 11.09
C ALA A 480 -6.02 -23.16 10.53
N ALA A 481 -6.49 -21.91 10.56
CA ALA A 481 -7.75 -21.54 9.93
C ALA A 481 -7.73 -21.81 8.42
N LEU A 482 -6.69 -21.39 7.70
CA LEU A 482 -6.56 -21.65 6.27
C LEU A 482 -6.42 -23.15 5.95
N ILE A 483 -5.73 -23.94 6.77
CA ILE A 483 -5.62 -25.39 6.62
C ILE A 483 -7.00 -26.05 6.78
N VAL A 484 -7.72 -25.78 7.88
CA VAL A 484 -9.05 -26.34 8.14
C VAL A 484 -10.06 -25.93 7.07
N LEU A 485 -9.99 -24.69 6.58
CA LEU A 485 -10.82 -24.21 5.47
C LEU A 485 -10.48 -24.86 4.12
N THR A 486 -9.26 -25.39 3.94
CA THR A 486 -8.88 -26.15 2.74
C THR A 486 -9.29 -27.62 2.85
N GLU A 487 -9.08 -28.25 4.01
CA GLU A 487 -9.27 -29.70 4.20
C GLU A 487 -10.70 -30.10 4.60
N LYS A 488 -11.46 -29.20 5.25
CA LYS A 488 -12.70 -29.52 5.96
C LYS A 488 -13.84 -28.56 5.65
N MET A 489 -13.88 -28.03 4.42
CA MET A 489 -14.90 -27.06 3.99
C MET A 489 -16.34 -27.60 4.14
N ASP A 490 -16.54 -28.92 4.05
CA ASP A 490 -17.82 -29.61 4.31
C ASP A 490 -18.38 -29.41 5.74
N MET A 491 -17.57 -28.95 6.70
CA MET A 491 -18.03 -28.64 8.06
C MET A 491 -18.80 -27.31 8.17
N LEU A 492 -18.71 -26.45 7.16
CA LEU A 492 -19.32 -25.12 7.16
C LEU A 492 -20.82 -25.16 6.82
N PRO A 493 -21.63 -24.21 7.32
CA PRO A 493 -23.05 -24.11 6.96
C PRO A 493 -23.28 -23.50 5.56
N SER A 494 -22.29 -22.79 5.02
CA SER A 494 -22.36 -22.07 3.75
C SER A 494 -21.94 -22.95 2.56
N PRO A 495 -22.52 -22.76 1.36
CA PRO A 495 -22.14 -23.53 0.19
C PRO A 495 -20.70 -23.20 -0.25
N ALA A 496 -19.98 -24.20 -0.75
CA ALA A 496 -18.57 -24.10 -1.14
C ALA A 496 -18.23 -22.85 -1.97
N GLN A 497 -19.03 -22.52 -2.99
CA GLN A 497 -18.83 -21.32 -3.82
C GLN A 497 -18.80 -20.01 -3.01
N THR A 498 -19.62 -19.88 -1.97
CA THR A 498 -19.65 -18.69 -1.11
C THR A 498 -18.44 -18.64 -0.18
N VAL A 499 -17.98 -19.79 0.30
CA VAL A 499 -16.76 -19.92 1.10
C VAL A 499 -15.53 -19.58 0.26
N GLU A 500 -15.41 -20.13 -0.94
CA GLU A 500 -14.34 -19.84 -1.89
C GLU A 500 -14.35 -18.36 -2.32
N ASP A 501 -15.48 -17.79 -2.73
CA ASP A 501 -15.56 -16.36 -3.12
C ASP A 501 -15.13 -15.43 -1.97
N ALA A 502 -15.58 -15.70 -0.74
CA ALA A 502 -15.23 -14.90 0.42
C ALA A 502 -13.75 -15.05 0.80
N LEU A 503 -13.21 -16.27 0.80
CA LEU A 503 -11.81 -16.50 1.15
C LEU A 503 -10.84 -15.99 0.08
N LEU A 504 -11.16 -16.13 -1.21
CA LEU A 504 -10.34 -15.57 -2.27
C LEU A 504 -10.31 -14.03 -2.22
N ARG A 505 -11.41 -13.37 -1.82
CA ARG A 505 -11.40 -11.92 -1.51
C ARG A 505 -10.53 -11.58 -0.30
N PHE A 506 -10.58 -12.38 0.77
CA PHE A 506 -9.71 -12.23 1.94
C PHE A 506 -8.21 -12.40 1.56
N LEU A 507 -7.87 -13.33 0.67
CA LEU A 507 -6.51 -13.54 0.20
C LEU A 507 -5.96 -12.40 -0.68
N ASP A 508 -6.81 -11.49 -1.18
CA ASP A 508 -6.43 -10.27 -1.90
C ASP A 508 -6.24 -9.05 -0.98
N LEU A 509 -6.37 -9.19 0.34
CA LEU A 509 -6.14 -8.10 1.28
C LEU A 509 -4.64 -7.74 1.41
N ASN A 510 -4.34 -6.52 1.85
CA ASN A 510 -2.97 -6.14 2.23
C ASN A 510 -2.63 -6.78 3.59
N ALA A 511 -1.38 -7.21 3.76
CA ALA A 511 -0.82 -7.79 5.00
C ALA A 511 -1.43 -9.10 5.54
N TYR A 512 -2.50 -9.63 4.94
CA TYR A 512 -3.12 -10.92 5.29
C TYR A 512 -3.02 -11.92 4.12
N GLY A 513 -3.26 -13.20 4.39
CA GLY A 513 -3.38 -14.24 3.36
C GLY A 513 -2.15 -14.37 2.47
N LEU A 514 -2.29 -14.15 1.16
CA LEU A 514 -1.15 -14.19 0.23
C LEU A 514 -0.13 -13.07 0.47
N GLN A 515 -0.49 -11.98 1.16
CA GLN A 515 0.43 -10.87 1.48
C GLN A 515 0.95 -10.89 2.92
N ASP A 516 0.79 -12.01 3.63
CA ASP A 516 1.26 -12.15 5.01
C ASP A 516 2.79 -12.01 5.16
N SER A 517 3.22 -11.59 6.35
CA SER A 517 4.64 -11.58 6.75
C SER A 517 5.17 -13.00 7.01
N ILE A 518 4.33 -13.91 7.51
CA ILE A 518 4.73 -15.24 7.96
C ILE A 518 4.68 -16.25 6.80
N PRO A 519 5.78 -16.98 6.48
CA PRO A 519 5.84 -17.89 5.35
C PRO A 519 4.75 -18.96 5.36
N ASN A 520 4.51 -19.60 6.51
CA ASN A 520 3.54 -20.68 6.63
C ASN A 520 2.11 -20.26 6.26
N VAL A 521 1.69 -19.07 6.68
CA VAL A 521 0.35 -18.53 6.36
C VAL A 521 0.22 -18.31 4.85
N VAL A 522 1.30 -17.89 4.17
CA VAL A 522 1.35 -17.79 2.70
C VAL A 522 1.32 -19.17 2.04
N PHE A 523 1.96 -20.19 2.61
CA PHE A 523 1.91 -21.57 2.09
C PHE A 523 0.52 -22.19 2.22
N ALA A 524 -0.18 -21.96 3.34
CA ALA A 524 -1.57 -22.36 3.53
C ALA A 524 -2.50 -21.62 2.55
N ALA A 525 -2.31 -20.31 2.37
CA ALA A 525 -3.05 -19.51 1.38
C ALA A 525 -2.82 -19.99 -0.07
N CYS A 526 -1.58 -20.29 -0.46
CA CYS A 526 -1.27 -20.89 -1.76
C CYS A 526 -1.92 -22.27 -1.92
N THR A 527 -1.95 -23.09 -0.87
CA THR A 527 -2.60 -24.42 -0.89
C THR A 527 -4.11 -24.32 -1.08
N PHE A 528 -4.79 -23.38 -0.40
CA PHE A 528 -6.20 -23.08 -0.63
C PHE A 528 -6.48 -22.64 -2.08
N VAL A 529 -5.65 -21.74 -2.63
CA VAL A 529 -5.77 -21.29 -4.03
C VAL A 529 -5.54 -22.45 -5.01
N ARG A 530 -4.63 -23.38 -4.72
CA ARG A 530 -4.44 -24.59 -5.53
C ARG A 530 -5.68 -25.50 -5.51
N MET A 531 -6.29 -25.74 -4.35
CA MET A 531 -7.55 -26.50 -4.22
C MET A 531 -8.69 -25.91 -5.09
N CYS A 532 -8.84 -24.57 -5.09
CA CYS A 532 -9.82 -23.87 -5.93
C CYS A 532 -9.52 -23.99 -7.44
N LEU A 533 -8.25 -24.09 -7.83
CA LEU A 533 -7.81 -24.22 -9.24
C LEU A 533 -7.93 -25.65 -9.78
N ASP A 534 -7.86 -26.64 -8.90
CA ASP A 534 -8.16 -28.05 -9.18
C ASP A 534 -9.70 -28.30 -9.23
N ASP A 535 -10.51 -27.27 -8.97
CA ASP A 535 -11.98 -27.24 -9.06
C ASP A 535 -12.68 -28.39 -8.29
N THR A 536 -12.14 -28.71 -7.11
CA THR A 536 -12.60 -29.82 -6.25
C THR A 536 -14.10 -29.69 -5.93
N SER A 537 -14.54 -28.46 -5.66
CA SER A 537 -15.92 -28.07 -5.36
C SER A 537 -16.82 -27.86 -6.60
N LYS A 538 -16.25 -27.88 -7.82
CA LYS A 538 -16.95 -27.64 -9.10
C LYS A 538 -17.62 -26.26 -9.22
N CYS A 539 -17.03 -25.24 -8.58
CA CYS A 539 -17.52 -23.86 -8.59
C CYS A 539 -16.54 -22.82 -9.18
N ILE A 540 -15.45 -23.22 -9.83
CA ILE A 540 -14.45 -22.32 -10.43
C ILE A 540 -15.06 -21.25 -11.35
N GLY A 541 -16.14 -21.56 -12.08
CA GLY A 541 -16.85 -20.60 -12.93
C GLY A 541 -17.54 -19.47 -12.16
N GLY A 542 -17.96 -19.71 -10.91
CA GLY A 542 -18.54 -18.72 -10.01
C GLY A 542 -17.50 -17.87 -9.28
N VAL A 543 -16.31 -18.42 -9.02
CA VAL A 543 -15.21 -17.75 -8.30
C VAL A 543 -14.08 -17.25 -9.21
N LEU A 544 -14.30 -17.25 -10.53
CA LEU A 544 -13.30 -16.88 -11.53
C LEU A 544 -12.79 -15.43 -11.38
N SER A 545 -13.67 -14.51 -10.96
CA SER A 545 -13.33 -13.10 -10.77
C SER A 545 -12.30 -12.88 -9.64
N PRO A 546 -12.55 -13.33 -8.39
CA PRO A 546 -11.54 -13.21 -7.33
C PRO A 546 -10.30 -14.08 -7.59
N LEU A 547 -10.39 -15.26 -8.22
CA LEU A 547 -9.19 -16.02 -8.65
C LEU A 547 -8.27 -15.17 -9.55
N VAL A 548 -8.83 -14.52 -10.58
CA VAL A 548 -8.06 -13.65 -11.48
C VAL A 548 -7.45 -12.44 -10.74
N ALA A 549 -8.13 -11.91 -9.72
CA ALA A 549 -7.62 -10.80 -8.91
C ALA A 549 -6.36 -11.16 -8.09
N LEU A 550 -6.10 -12.44 -7.81
CA LEU A 550 -4.91 -12.90 -7.08
C LEU A 550 -3.64 -13.00 -7.93
N LEU A 551 -3.72 -12.96 -9.27
CA LEU A 551 -2.55 -13.07 -10.15
C LEU A 551 -1.45 -12.01 -9.87
N PRO A 552 -1.77 -10.71 -9.68
CA PRO A 552 -0.77 -9.71 -9.26
C PRO A 552 -0.21 -9.98 -7.86
N ARG A 553 -1.02 -10.51 -6.93
CA ARG A 553 -0.58 -10.83 -5.55
C ARG A 553 0.46 -11.95 -5.55
N LEU A 554 0.25 -12.99 -6.35
CA LEU A 554 1.20 -14.08 -6.53
C LEU A 554 2.48 -13.62 -7.26
N LEU A 555 2.37 -12.77 -8.29
CA LEU A 555 3.53 -12.12 -8.92
C LEU A 555 4.37 -11.32 -7.93
N THR A 556 3.73 -10.57 -7.00
CA THR A 556 4.44 -9.90 -5.91
C THR A 556 5.19 -10.90 -5.03
N ARG A 557 4.60 -12.05 -4.67
CA ARG A 557 5.30 -13.08 -3.86
C ARG A 557 6.39 -13.83 -4.61
N CYS A 558 6.28 -13.99 -5.94
CA CYS A 558 7.39 -14.45 -6.78
C CYS A 558 8.59 -13.47 -6.81
N SER A 559 8.44 -12.23 -6.34
CA SER A 559 9.53 -11.26 -6.17
C SER A 559 10.06 -11.14 -4.73
N ASP A 560 9.54 -11.93 -3.78
CA ASP A 560 9.89 -11.87 -2.36
C ASP A 560 11.37 -12.22 -2.11
N ASN A 561 11.93 -11.72 -1.01
CA ASN A 561 13.30 -12.01 -0.59
C ASN A 561 13.48 -13.49 -0.20
N LEU A 562 12.47 -14.08 0.45
CA LEU A 562 12.49 -15.46 0.91
C LEU A 562 12.25 -16.44 -0.24
N GLN A 563 13.24 -17.29 -0.54
CA GLN A 563 13.18 -18.22 -1.68
C GLN A 563 11.97 -19.15 -1.62
N ARG A 564 11.71 -19.79 -0.47
CA ARG A 564 10.57 -20.73 -0.31
C ARG A 564 9.22 -20.09 -0.68
N ILE A 565 9.06 -18.78 -0.44
CA ILE A 565 7.85 -18.03 -0.82
C ILE A 565 7.78 -17.81 -2.34
N ARG A 566 8.91 -17.54 -3.01
CA ARG A 566 8.95 -17.45 -4.47
C ARG A 566 8.59 -18.78 -5.12
N ASP A 567 9.16 -19.88 -4.60
CA ASP A 567 9.02 -21.22 -5.16
C ASP A 567 7.57 -21.73 -5.04
N GLU A 568 6.91 -21.53 -3.88
CA GLU A 568 5.50 -21.86 -3.68
C GLU A 568 4.54 -20.97 -4.51
N ALA A 569 4.81 -19.67 -4.59
CA ALA A 569 4.03 -18.75 -5.42
C ALA A 569 4.17 -19.09 -6.93
N LEU A 570 5.37 -19.47 -7.38
CA LEU A 570 5.63 -19.89 -8.77
C LEU A 570 4.97 -21.25 -9.08
N THR A 571 4.95 -22.17 -8.13
CA THR A 571 4.21 -23.43 -8.22
C THR A 571 2.70 -23.18 -8.37
N THR A 572 2.16 -22.24 -7.59
CA THR A 572 0.75 -21.82 -7.68
C THR A 572 0.44 -21.13 -9.02
N LEU A 573 1.30 -20.22 -9.50
CA LEU A 573 1.16 -19.61 -10.84
C LEU A 573 1.29 -20.65 -11.97
N THR A 574 2.09 -21.70 -11.80
CA THR A 574 2.19 -22.80 -12.77
C THR A 574 0.87 -23.55 -12.90
N LEU A 575 0.08 -23.67 -11.82
CA LEU A 575 -1.26 -24.24 -11.88
C LEU A 575 -2.25 -23.29 -12.59
N TYR A 576 -2.25 -21.98 -12.28
CA TYR A 576 -3.06 -20.98 -13.01
C TYR A 576 -2.90 -21.05 -14.54
N VAL A 577 -1.68 -21.31 -15.03
CA VAL A 577 -1.38 -21.44 -16.46
C VAL A 577 -1.90 -22.76 -17.05
N LYS A 578 -1.91 -23.84 -16.26
CA LYS A 578 -2.40 -25.17 -16.67
C LYS A 578 -3.93 -25.25 -16.64
N THR A 579 -4.60 -24.64 -15.66
CA THR A 579 -6.07 -24.67 -15.53
C THR A 579 -6.73 -23.99 -16.74
N PRO A 580 -7.52 -24.72 -17.56
CA PRO A 580 -8.09 -24.18 -18.80
C PRO A 580 -9.19 -23.13 -18.52
N SER A 581 -9.88 -23.25 -17.38
CA SER A 581 -10.96 -22.36 -16.95
C SER A 581 -10.50 -20.92 -16.69
N ILE A 582 -9.20 -20.68 -16.46
CA ILE A 582 -8.64 -19.34 -16.29
C ILE A 582 -8.42 -18.70 -17.68
N PRO A 583 -9.00 -17.53 -18.00
CA PRO A 583 -8.80 -16.87 -19.29
C PRO A 583 -7.33 -16.56 -19.58
N SER A 584 -6.85 -16.96 -20.75
CA SER A 584 -5.48 -16.66 -21.21
C SER A 584 -5.20 -15.15 -21.26
N SER A 585 -6.21 -14.33 -21.52
CA SER A 585 -6.16 -12.86 -21.49
C SER A 585 -5.86 -12.30 -20.10
N SER A 586 -6.40 -12.89 -19.03
CA SER A 586 -6.17 -12.47 -17.64
C SER A 586 -4.72 -12.73 -17.22
N ILE A 587 -4.18 -13.89 -17.56
CA ILE A 587 -2.79 -14.28 -17.27
C ILE A 587 -1.83 -13.34 -18.02
N LEU A 588 -2.08 -13.10 -19.31
CA LEU A 588 -1.29 -12.17 -20.11
C LEU A 588 -1.39 -10.73 -19.56
N SER A 589 -2.58 -10.28 -19.15
CA SER A 589 -2.77 -8.96 -18.53
C SER A 589 -1.89 -8.82 -17.28
N ALA A 590 -1.92 -9.80 -16.37
CA ALA A 590 -1.10 -9.80 -15.16
C ALA A 590 0.41 -9.75 -15.45
N ALA A 591 0.89 -10.48 -16.46
CA ALA A 591 2.28 -10.38 -16.90
C ALA A 591 2.64 -9.00 -17.50
N LEU A 592 1.69 -8.35 -18.19
CA LEU A 592 1.88 -7.04 -18.83
C LEU A 592 1.70 -5.84 -17.89
N MET A 593 1.02 -6.00 -16.74
CA MET A 593 0.90 -4.96 -15.70
C MET A 593 2.28 -4.49 -15.21
N GLU A 594 2.35 -3.26 -14.69
CA GLU A 594 3.54 -2.80 -13.97
C GLU A 594 3.71 -3.58 -12.66
N PRO A 595 4.93 -3.93 -12.26
CA PRO A 595 5.15 -4.66 -11.01
C PRO A 595 4.71 -3.82 -9.81
N THR A 596 4.11 -4.47 -8.81
CA THR A 596 3.68 -3.83 -7.56
C THR A 596 4.21 -4.56 -6.33
N ASP A 597 4.36 -3.82 -5.23
CA ASP A 597 4.70 -4.38 -3.92
C ASP A 597 3.48 -4.90 -3.14
N LYS A 598 3.72 -5.35 -1.90
CA LYS A 598 2.68 -5.93 -1.02
C LYS A 598 1.54 -4.96 -0.69
N GLU A 599 1.79 -3.66 -0.76
CA GLU A 599 0.82 -2.57 -0.53
C GLU A 599 0.14 -2.09 -1.82
N ARG A 600 0.43 -2.72 -2.97
CA ARG A 600 0.05 -2.30 -4.33
C ARG A 600 0.73 -1.03 -4.86
N ARG A 601 1.86 -0.60 -4.28
CA ARG A 601 2.64 0.54 -4.82
C ARG A 601 3.45 0.09 -6.04
N ASN A 602 3.46 0.87 -7.12
CA ASN A 602 4.22 0.54 -8.34
C ASN A 602 5.73 0.49 -8.04
N LEU A 603 6.36 -0.63 -8.37
CA LEU A 603 7.80 -0.82 -8.25
C LEU A 603 8.52 -0.21 -9.46
N PRO A 604 9.70 0.42 -9.26
CA PRO A 604 10.56 0.85 -10.35
C PRO A 604 10.89 -0.28 -11.34
N ARG A 605 10.87 0.03 -12.65
CA ARG A 605 11.08 -0.97 -13.71
C ARG A 605 12.48 -1.61 -13.74
N ASN A 606 13.43 -1.12 -12.93
CA ASN A 606 14.76 -1.70 -12.74
C ASN A 606 14.82 -2.76 -11.60
N ASN A 607 13.71 -3.05 -10.91
CA ASN A 607 13.66 -4.10 -9.90
C ASN A 607 13.78 -5.48 -10.55
N ALA A 608 14.98 -6.06 -10.48
CA ALA A 608 15.30 -7.33 -11.14
C ALA A 608 14.35 -8.48 -10.73
N ARG A 609 14.08 -8.67 -9.43
CA ARG A 609 13.23 -9.77 -8.94
C ARG A 609 11.81 -9.69 -9.48
N ALA A 610 11.25 -8.48 -9.53
CA ALA A 610 9.92 -8.25 -10.07
C ALA A 610 9.85 -8.45 -11.60
N GLN A 611 10.94 -8.14 -12.34
CA GLN A 611 11.00 -8.45 -13.77
C GLN A 611 11.20 -9.94 -14.05
N VAL A 612 12.04 -10.64 -13.26
CA VAL A 612 12.15 -12.11 -13.35
C VAL A 612 10.79 -12.75 -13.12
N ALA A 613 10.04 -12.38 -12.07
CA ALA A 613 8.71 -12.92 -11.80
C ALA A 613 7.74 -12.78 -12.99
N ARG A 614 7.69 -11.58 -13.61
CA ARG A 614 6.86 -11.32 -14.82
C ARG A 614 7.31 -12.16 -16.02
N LEU A 615 8.63 -12.29 -16.24
CA LEU A 615 9.20 -13.10 -17.31
C LEU A 615 8.97 -14.60 -17.09
N SER A 616 9.06 -15.10 -15.86
CA SER A 616 8.79 -16.50 -15.52
C SER A 616 7.32 -16.87 -15.74
N LEU A 617 6.37 -16.00 -15.34
CA LEU A 617 4.96 -16.20 -15.68
C LEU A 617 4.73 -16.20 -17.19
N PHE A 618 5.37 -15.28 -17.93
CA PHE A 618 5.25 -15.23 -19.38
C PHE A 618 5.93 -16.43 -20.07
N GLN A 619 7.05 -16.93 -19.56
CA GLN A 619 7.69 -18.17 -20.01
C GLN A 619 6.74 -19.36 -19.83
N LEU A 620 6.16 -19.53 -18.63
CA LEU A 620 5.19 -20.60 -18.36
C LEU A 620 4.01 -20.51 -19.34
N PHE A 621 3.48 -19.31 -19.59
CA PHE A 621 2.38 -19.07 -20.52
C PHE A 621 2.71 -19.47 -21.97
N VAL A 622 3.95 -19.20 -22.42
CA VAL A 622 4.46 -19.63 -23.73
C VAL A 622 4.67 -21.14 -23.79
N GLU A 623 5.31 -21.73 -22.78
CA GLU A 623 5.71 -23.15 -22.76
C GLU A 623 4.51 -24.10 -22.59
N ASN A 624 3.42 -23.66 -21.97
CA ASN A 624 2.15 -24.39 -21.92
C ASN A 624 1.24 -24.11 -23.15
N GLY A 625 1.73 -23.44 -24.20
CA GLY A 625 0.98 -23.24 -25.45
C GLY A 625 -0.26 -22.35 -25.34
N ARG A 626 -0.44 -21.61 -24.24
CA ARG A 626 -1.63 -20.77 -23.97
C ARG A 626 -1.71 -19.52 -24.86
N LEU A 627 -0.64 -19.22 -25.58
CA LEU A 627 -0.48 -18.09 -26.51
C LEU A 627 -1.14 -18.39 -27.88
N HIS A 628 -2.47 -18.30 -27.94
CA HIS A 628 -3.22 -18.35 -29.20
C HIS A 628 -3.06 -17.03 -29.97
N VAL A 629 -2.57 -17.10 -31.21
CA VAL A 629 -2.30 -15.93 -32.08
C VAL A 629 -3.55 -15.46 -32.81
N ASP A 630 -4.49 -16.36 -33.12
CA ASP A 630 -5.62 -16.10 -34.04
C ASP A 630 -6.79 -15.31 -33.43
N ASN A 631 -6.71 -14.95 -32.14
CA ASN A 631 -7.74 -14.16 -31.46
C ASN A 631 -7.33 -12.69 -31.35
N ALA A 632 -8.25 -11.77 -31.69
CA ALA A 632 -8.04 -10.32 -31.73
C ALA A 632 -7.69 -9.63 -30.38
N SER A 633 -7.49 -10.41 -29.32
CA SER A 633 -6.99 -9.95 -28.02
C SER A 633 -5.45 -10.03 -27.89
N PHE A 634 -4.75 -10.81 -28.72
CA PHE A 634 -3.30 -10.97 -28.63
C PHE A 634 -2.51 -9.87 -29.36
N ASN A 635 -2.32 -8.74 -28.67
CA ASN A 635 -1.48 -7.65 -29.16
C ASN A 635 0.03 -7.96 -28.98
N SER A 636 0.63 -8.73 -29.89
CA SER A 636 2.06 -9.07 -29.89
C SER A 636 2.98 -7.84 -29.77
N GLU A 637 2.63 -6.73 -30.45
CA GLU A 637 3.34 -5.46 -30.32
C GLU A 637 3.28 -4.89 -28.88
N GLN A 638 2.15 -5.01 -28.17
CA GLN A 638 2.08 -4.56 -26.77
C GLN A 638 2.97 -5.41 -25.86
N VAL A 639 3.05 -6.73 -26.07
CA VAL A 639 3.96 -7.59 -25.32
C VAL A 639 5.43 -7.22 -25.59
N LEU A 640 5.76 -6.94 -26.86
CA LEU A 640 7.09 -6.52 -27.26
C LEU A 640 7.49 -5.17 -26.63
N GLN A 641 6.63 -4.15 -26.66
CA GLN A 641 6.96 -2.82 -26.11
C GLN A 641 6.83 -2.72 -24.58
N LYS A 642 5.89 -3.43 -23.92
CA LYS A 642 5.62 -3.30 -22.46
C LYS A 642 6.39 -4.29 -21.58
N LEU A 643 6.77 -5.45 -22.11
CA LEU A 643 7.52 -6.48 -21.37
C LEU A 643 8.90 -6.69 -21.98
N LEU A 644 8.97 -7.25 -23.18
CA LEU A 644 10.21 -7.86 -23.70
C LEU A 644 11.33 -6.85 -23.99
N LEU A 645 11.07 -5.76 -24.72
CA LEU A 645 12.10 -4.73 -25.01
C LEU A 645 12.65 -4.06 -23.74
N PRO A 646 11.81 -3.63 -22.75
CA PRO A 646 12.29 -3.17 -21.45
C PRO A 646 13.19 -4.18 -20.72
N THR A 647 12.87 -5.48 -20.76
CA THR A 647 13.65 -6.52 -20.07
C THR A 647 14.94 -6.91 -20.80
N VAL A 648 14.96 -6.88 -22.13
CA VAL A 648 16.17 -7.14 -22.94
C VAL A 648 17.24 -6.05 -22.72
N ASN A 649 16.83 -4.82 -22.44
CA ASN A 649 17.72 -3.69 -22.13
C ASN A 649 17.95 -3.50 -20.61
N HIS A 650 17.58 -4.47 -19.77
CA HIS A 650 17.65 -4.34 -18.30
C HIS A 650 19.10 -4.41 -17.77
N PRO A 651 19.47 -3.69 -16.69
CA PRO A 651 20.85 -3.68 -16.18
C PRO A 651 21.31 -5.00 -15.54
N ASN A 652 20.44 -5.73 -14.83
CA ASN A 652 20.76 -7.06 -14.29
C ASN A 652 20.79 -8.13 -15.44
N PRO A 653 21.79 -9.03 -15.48
CA PRO A 653 21.95 -10.03 -16.54
C PRO A 653 20.86 -11.11 -16.56
N GLU A 654 20.45 -11.65 -15.41
CA GLU A 654 19.45 -12.72 -15.29
C GLU A 654 18.13 -12.34 -16.00
N VAL A 655 17.71 -11.08 -15.85
CA VAL A 655 16.54 -10.51 -16.52
C VAL A 655 16.73 -10.45 -18.04
N ARG A 656 17.92 -10.05 -18.52
CA ARG A 656 18.20 -10.00 -19.96
C ARG A 656 18.25 -11.41 -20.55
N ASP A 657 18.99 -12.31 -19.94
CA ASP A 657 19.27 -13.64 -20.51
C ASP A 657 17.98 -14.47 -20.59
N LEU A 658 17.11 -14.35 -19.57
CA LEU A 658 15.75 -14.88 -19.60
C LEU A 658 14.90 -14.23 -20.70
N ALA A 659 14.89 -12.90 -20.82
CA ALA A 659 14.11 -12.19 -21.84
C ALA A 659 14.59 -12.49 -23.28
N VAL A 660 15.89 -12.66 -23.49
CA VAL A 660 16.51 -13.02 -24.78
C VAL A 660 16.24 -14.48 -25.13
N SER A 661 16.23 -15.38 -24.14
CA SER A 661 15.79 -16.77 -24.32
C SER A 661 14.34 -16.84 -24.79
N ILE A 662 13.42 -16.14 -24.09
CA ILE A 662 11.99 -16.10 -24.43
C ILE A 662 11.76 -15.43 -25.80
N LEU A 663 12.30 -14.23 -26.03
CA LEU A 663 12.14 -13.52 -27.31
C LEU A 663 12.76 -14.32 -28.46
N GLY A 664 13.91 -14.97 -28.25
CA GLY A 664 14.54 -15.84 -29.24
C GLY A 664 13.69 -17.06 -29.60
N LYS A 665 13.02 -17.70 -28.64
CA LYS A 665 12.03 -18.78 -28.89
C LYS A 665 10.85 -18.26 -29.72
N LEU A 666 10.29 -17.11 -29.33
CA LEU A 666 9.09 -16.51 -29.94
C LEU A 666 9.29 -16.04 -31.39
N VAL A 667 10.47 -15.49 -31.71
CA VAL A 667 10.81 -15.06 -33.07
C VAL A 667 11.09 -16.26 -33.96
N ALA A 668 11.87 -17.25 -33.49
CA ALA A 668 12.13 -18.49 -34.23
C ALA A 668 10.83 -19.30 -34.49
N GLY A 669 9.90 -19.30 -33.53
CA GLY A 669 8.55 -19.86 -33.67
C GLY A 669 7.59 -19.02 -34.52
N ARG A 670 8.04 -17.89 -35.10
CA ARG A 670 7.25 -16.94 -35.91
C ARG A 670 6.03 -16.32 -35.23
N GLN A 671 5.92 -16.43 -33.91
CA GLN A 671 4.84 -15.84 -33.11
C GLN A 671 5.00 -14.32 -32.93
N PHE A 672 6.22 -13.78 -33.15
CA PHE A 672 6.53 -12.36 -33.01
C PHE A 672 7.30 -11.83 -34.23
N ALA A 673 6.69 -10.88 -34.95
CA ALA A 673 7.34 -10.15 -36.04
C ALA A 673 8.15 -8.95 -35.51
N VAL A 674 9.42 -9.16 -35.18
CA VAL A 674 10.32 -8.07 -34.76
C VAL A 674 10.80 -7.29 -35.98
N ARG A 675 10.38 -6.02 -36.08
CA ARG A 675 10.75 -5.10 -37.15
C ARG A 675 12.14 -4.51 -36.89
N ASP A 676 12.79 -4.00 -37.92
CA ASP A 676 14.11 -3.37 -37.85
C ASP A 676 14.13 -2.15 -36.91
N LYS A 677 13.00 -1.42 -36.83
CA LYS A 677 12.75 -0.33 -35.87
C LYS A 677 12.71 -0.78 -34.40
N ASP A 678 12.50 -2.07 -34.15
CA ASP A 678 12.45 -2.66 -32.81
C ASP A 678 13.78 -3.35 -32.46
N LEU A 679 14.47 -3.97 -33.43
CA LEU A 679 15.88 -4.37 -33.28
C LEU A 679 16.78 -3.17 -32.97
N ALA A 680 16.53 -2.00 -33.58
CA ALA A 680 17.27 -0.77 -33.32
C ALA A 680 17.12 -0.23 -31.88
N LYS A 681 16.10 -0.67 -31.13
CA LYS A 681 15.91 -0.30 -29.71
C LYS A 681 16.75 -1.16 -28.75
N ILE A 682 17.37 -2.23 -29.22
CA ILE A 682 18.19 -3.12 -28.40
C ILE A 682 19.59 -2.52 -28.26
N THR A 683 20.00 -2.21 -27.02
CA THR A 683 21.26 -1.51 -26.74
C THR A 683 22.50 -2.40 -26.93
N HIS A 684 22.39 -3.69 -26.62
CA HIS A 684 23.48 -4.65 -26.69
C HIS A 684 23.58 -5.29 -28.09
N ALA A 685 24.68 -5.01 -28.81
CA ALA A 685 24.89 -5.46 -30.20
C ALA A 685 24.78 -6.99 -30.38
N GLY A 686 25.51 -7.79 -29.58
CA GLY A 686 25.46 -9.26 -29.70
C GLY A 686 24.08 -9.86 -29.38
N ILE A 687 23.28 -9.22 -28.52
CA ILE A 687 21.89 -9.63 -28.27
C ILE A 687 21.01 -9.31 -29.48
N ARG A 688 21.15 -8.10 -30.05
CA ARG A 688 20.45 -7.67 -31.26
C ARG A 688 20.76 -8.60 -32.45
N GLU A 689 22.03 -8.99 -32.62
CA GLU A 689 22.47 -9.95 -33.65
C GLU A 689 21.92 -11.36 -33.40
N THR A 690 21.88 -11.80 -32.13
CA THR A 690 21.31 -13.10 -31.71
C THR A 690 19.79 -13.21 -31.92
N ILE A 691 19.08 -12.08 -31.95
CA ILE A 691 17.64 -12.02 -32.27
C ILE A 691 17.44 -11.83 -33.78
N ALA A 692 18.29 -11.05 -34.45
CA ALA A 692 18.25 -10.86 -35.90
C ALA A 692 18.54 -12.16 -36.67
N SER A 693 19.41 -13.04 -36.16
CA SER A 693 19.71 -14.36 -36.75
C SER A 693 18.63 -15.43 -36.51
N LYS A 694 17.57 -15.10 -35.76
CA LYS A 694 16.42 -15.99 -35.49
C LYS A 694 15.12 -15.56 -36.19
N ARG A 695 15.17 -14.47 -36.97
CA ARG A 695 14.06 -13.89 -37.75
C ARG A 695 13.93 -14.56 -39.12
#